data_AF-A0A081SFN5-F1
#
_entry.id   AF-A0A081SFN5-F1
#
_cell.length_a   1.000
_cell.length_b   1.000
_cell.length_c   1.000
_cell.angle_alpha   90.00
_cell.angle_beta   90.00
_cell.angle_gamma   90.00
#
_symmetry.space_group_name_H-M   'P 1'
#
loop_
_entity.id
_entity.type
_entity.pdbx_description
1 polymer ?
#
loop_
_entity_poly.entity_id
_entity_poly.type
_entity_poly.pdbx_seq_one_letter_code
_entity_poly.pdbx_strand_id
1 'polypeptide(L)'
;MYHAWQLLKCATLPVTLGSRNYLPVVIAVDTMAGGELKIGDKISTIDGLPVATVSQIEIALDGKKIGETATLEIRRDTVLRTLITPLGGGHGEVSQISADSKKNVSVKLTPKYNAKDAIVMALASMLFLALGVFVWIKRPNDQAALMFHWTTAAAAVSVAASSQYQVFSLPVEGIAHLVSSLAFMLAPVLLVHFTYLFPSRKLFGETLADERRNWQWLYGISMTLSVCSSAAFCLMRASLTEQTFQQYALIWSVNRWGFAIGMLAGIGNFVRSYIEADDETERRKLRWILLGLLTGPLSFVLLWALPKLLTGEPAVSREIMLLLSVLTPLTFAIAIVRYRAMNIDLLFSRSAVYGMALAFSVGVYALFVSFAAVLVGNIAEEQKFLTPVIAAVLVALLFEPARKRLQQIVDKQFFRVQYNYREAQRQFLDDVKSCYDVQALASLVVKRMNEFLMSKRVAVFTLNAEKQRLHAVAQRGFKLAPHHGIAFKVTRLDLTEKTCLKKPTALERYIEQGVPIEPAQTRTFERWQLVLACPMLSEEKQLLGLLAVGEKQSEAIYTEEDVDLLLFIAAQTGLALERIELQKELLLKSEEAKRLKELSEMKSYFISGVSHDLRTPLTSIRLFAELLESDGLEKEQAKDYLSIIQGETERLERLIENVLTFAKQERGMKSYQMAELDVARLAEQVLERFAYYFETQKVTLYKQISTSPLLINGDADRLTEALENLLVNAVKYSPEHKEISFELCQKQNAAVVKISDKGIGIASDELDKIFEPFYRSTDEKAKQVGGTGLGLSLVKHTIEAHRGTIAVESSLGNGSCFTLTLPLAGTHTK
;
A
#
# COMPACT_ATOMS: atom_id res chain seq x y z
N MET A 1 10.22 29.71 -47.15
CA MET A 1 10.65 28.95 -48.34
C MET A 1 11.77 29.67 -49.12
N TYR A 2 11.60 30.94 -49.48
CA TYR A 2 12.63 31.75 -50.17
C TYR A 2 13.99 31.79 -49.44
N HIS A 3 14.00 31.99 -48.12
CA HIS A 3 15.24 32.01 -47.33
C HIS A 3 15.91 30.63 -47.14
N ALA A 4 15.13 29.55 -47.07
CA ALA A 4 15.68 28.18 -47.06
C ALA A 4 16.42 27.85 -48.37
N TRP A 5 15.97 28.41 -49.48
CA TRP A 5 16.61 28.29 -50.79
C TRP A 5 17.92 29.08 -50.90
N GLN A 6 18.13 30.11 -50.07
CA GLN A 6 19.38 30.86 -50.01
C GLN A 6 20.44 30.15 -49.14
N LEU A 7 20.04 29.29 -48.18
CA LEU A 7 20.96 28.44 -47.42
C LEU A 7 21.66 27.40 -48.29
N LEU A 8 20.95 26.91 -49.31
CA LEU A 8 21.47 26.07 -50.37
C LEU A 8 22.49 26.80 -51.27
N LYS A 9 22.97 28.02 -50.93
CA LYS A 9 24.02 28.73 -51.69
C LYS A 9 25.31 28.95 -50.89
N CYS A 10 25.32 28.64 -49.60
CA CYS A 10 26.53 28.65 -48.79
C CYS A 10 27.42 27.47 -49.18
N ALA A 11 28.72 27.70 -49.29
CA ALA A 11 29.66 26.71 -49.78
C ALA A 11 30.56 26.17 -48.66
N THR A 12 31.02 24.94 -48.79
CA THR A 12 31.99 24.28 -47.90
C THR A 12 33.01 23.50 -48.72
N LEU A 13 34.08 23.02 -48.09
CA LEU A 13 35.03 22.14 -48.75
C LEU A 13 34.42 20.76 -49.03
N PRO A 14 34.79 20.10 -50.14
CA PRO A 14 34.37 18.72 -50.45
C PRO A 14 35.11 17.66 -49.60
N VAL A 15 35.47 18.00 -48.37
CA VAL A 15 36.22 17.14 -47.44
C VAL A 15 35.75 17.36 -46.00
N THR A 16 35.78 16.31 -45.18
CA THR A 16 35.62 16.46 -43.74
C THR A 16 36.95 16.75 -43.09
N LEU A 17 36.98 17.81 -42.27
CA LEU A 17 38.16 18.23 -41.53
C LEU A 17 38.03 17.86 -40.06
N GLY A 18 39.14 17.41 -39.46
CA GLY A 18 39.28 17.43 -38.02
C GLY A 18 40.58 18.11 -37.60
N SER A 19 40.97 17.90 -36.35
CA SER A 19 42.11 18.57 -35.74
C SER A 19 43.16 17.55 -35.32
N ARG A 20 44.39 17.67 -35.83
CA ARG A 20 45.53 16.84 -35.42
C ARG A 20 46.77 17.74 -35.31
N ASN A 21 47.48 17.67 -34.18
CA ASN A 21 48.65 18.52 -33.91
C ASN A 21 48.41 20.02 -34.18
N TYR A 22 47.23 20.53 -33.79
CA TYR A 22 46.85 21.95 -33.92
C TYR A 22 46.77 22.48 -35.35
N LEU A 23 46.64 21.61 -36.35
CA LEU A 23 46.33 21.98 -37.73
C LEU A 23 45.05 21.27 -38.21
N PRO A 24 44.24 21.91 -39.08
CA PRO A 24 43.13 21.26 -39.74
C PRO A 24 43.62 20.16 -40.67
N VAL A 25 43.11 18.93 -40.51
CA VAL A 25 43.52 17.75 -41.28
C VAL A 25 42.32 17.14 -41.99
N VAL A 26 42.50 16.73 -43.24
CA VAL A 26 41.50 16.00 -44.01
C VAL A 26 41.33 14.58 -43.42
N ILE A 27 40.13 14.27 -42.94
CA ILE A 27 39.79 12.97 -42.33
C ILE A 27 38.96 12.11 -43.29
N ALA A 28 38.12 12.74 -44.12
CA ALA A 28 37.36 12.07 -45.17
C ALA A 28 37.31 12.94 -46.43
N VAL A 29 37.26 12.31 -47.60
CA VAL A 29 37.13 12.98 -48.90
C VAL A 29 35.83 12.53 -49.55
N ASP A 30 35.00 13.49 -49.95
CA ASP A 30 33.74 13.19 -50.63
C ASP A 30 34.04 12.79 -52.10
N THR A 31 33.80 11.53 -52.44
CA THR A 31 34.29 10.86 -53.65
C THR A 31 33.81 11.48 -54.97
N MET A 32 32.79 12.35 -54.94
CA MET A 32 32.21 12.99 -56.13
C MET A 32 32.82 14.36 -56.48
N ALA A 33 33.61 14.98 -55.58
CA ALA A 33 34.14 16.34 -55.78
C ALA A 33 35.60 16.56 -55.33
N GLY A 34 36.23 15.54 -54.72
CA GLY A 34 37.61 15.59 -54.23
C GLY A 34 38.66 15.40 -55.33
N GLY A 35 38.96 16.45 -56.10
CA GLY A 35 40.25 16.52 -56.80
C GLY A 35 41.42 16.55 -55.79
N GLU A 36 42.59 16.01 -56.17
CA GLU A 36 43.97 16.01 -55.57
C GLU A 36 44.20 15.93 -54.02
N LEU A 37 43.21 16.21 -53.18
CA LEU A 37 43.21 16.11 -51.72
C LEU A 37 43.13 14.64 -51.28
N LYS A 38 43.93 14.29 -50.27
CA LYS A 38 43.96 12.95 -49.67
C LYS A 38 43.72 13.02 -48.17
N ILE A 39 43.18 11.92 -47.63
CA ILE A 39 43.08 11.73 -46.18
C ILE A 39 44.48 11.87 -45.57
N GLY A 40 44.62 12.74 -44.57
CA GLY A 40 45.89 13.08 -43.93
C GLY A 40 46.52 14.40 -44.37
N ASP A 41 46.02 15.05 -45.42
CA ASP A 41 46.52 16.38 -45.84
C ASP A 41 46.19 17.43 -44.77
N LYS A 42 47.19 18.24 -44.39
CA LYS A 42 47.05 19.35 -43.44
C LYS A 42 46.85 20.66 -44.19
N ILE A 43 45.84 21.44 -43.84
CA ILE A 43 45.55 22.73 -44.49
C ILE A 43 46.22 23.85 -43.70
N SER A 44 47.12 24.62 -44.33
CA SER A 44 47.80 25.75 -43.68
C SER A 44 47.22 27.11 -44.07
N THR A 45 46.75 27.26 -45.31
CA THR A 45 46.08 28.49 -45.76
C THR A 45 44.90 28.17 -46.68
N ILE A 46 43.94 29.10 -46.73
CA ILE A 46 42.81 29.09 -47.66
C ILE A 46 42.70 30.46 -48.33
N ASP A 47 42.84 30.49 -49.66
CA ASP A 47 42.92 31.71 -50.48
C ASP A 47 43.96 32.72 -49.95
N GLY A 48 45.07 32.21 -49.40
CA GLY A 48 46.14 33.02 -48.81
C GLY A 48 45.91 33.44 -47.36
N LEU A 49 44.74 33.16 -46.76
CA LEU A 49 44.47 33.41 -45.34
C LEU A 49 44.99 32.25 -44.48
N PRO A 50 45.83 32.49 -43.46
CA PRO A 50 46.33 31.43 -42.60
C PRO A 50 45.26 30.90 -41.65
N VAL A 51 45.22 29.57 -41.56
CA VAL A 51 44.24 28.84 -40.75
C VAL A 51 44.96 27.88 -39.81
N ALA A 52 44.62 27.96 -38.52
CA ALA A 52 45.11 27.07 -37.46
C ALA A 52 44.01 26.16 -36.92
N THR A 53 42.73 26.50 -37.16
CA THR A 53 41.59 25.73 -36.66
C THR A 53 40.54 25.49 -37.74
N VAL A 54 39.78 24.41 -37.61
CA VAL A 54 38.65 24.11 -38.51
C VAL A 54 37.64 25.26 -38.54
N SER A 55 37.40 25.92 -37.40
CA SER A 55 36.51 27.09 -37.33
C SER A 55 37.03 28.29 -38.13
N GLN A 56 38.34 28.49 -38.24
CA GLN A 56 38.88 29.54 -39.11
C GLN A 56 38.64 29.20 -40.59
N ILE A 57 38.78 27.95 -40.99
CA ILE A 57 38.44 27.52 -42.36
C ILE A 57 36.95 27.79 -42.65
N GLU A 58 36.07 27.46 -41.71
CA GLU A 58 34.64 27.77 -41.83
C GLU A 58 34.40 29.28 -42.01
N ILE A 59 35.06 30.14 -41.21
CA ILE A 59 34.96 31.61 -41.31
C ILE A 59 35.53 32.14 -42.64
N ALA A 60 36.56 31.51 -43.19
CA ALA A 60 37.18 31.95 -44.45
C ALA A 60 36.33 31.58 -45.68
N LEU A 61 35.61 30.46 -45.61
CA LEU A 61 34.66 30.03 -46.64
C LEU A 61 33.32 30.75 -46.56
N ASP A 62 33.03 31.31 -45.39
CA ASP A 62 31.83 32.07 -45.07
C ASP A 62 31.78 33.38 -45.88
N GLY A 63 31.18 33.29 -47.07
CA GLY A 63 31.07 34.37 -48.06
C GLY A 63 31.28 33.92 -49.49
N LYS A 64 31.75 32.68 -49.70
CA LYS A 64 31.87 32.06 -51.02
C LYS A 64 30.58 31.36 -51.46
N LYS A 65 30.31 31.39 -52.76
CA LYS A 65 29.14 30.73 -53.36
C LYS A 65 29.46 29.31 -53.80
N ILE A 66 28.42 28.48 -53.85
CA ILE A 66 28.55 27.11 -54.35
C ILE A 66 29.09 27.11 -55.78
N GLY A 67 30.07 26.25 -56.04
CA GLY A 67 30.73 26.14 -57.32
C GLY A 67 31.90 27.11 -57.54
N GLU A 68 32.11 28.10 -56.66
CA GLU A 68 33.36 28.87 -56.64
C GLU A 68 34.54 27.97 -56.24
N THR A 69 35.75 28.37 -56.63
CA THR A 69 36.97 27.66 -56.25
C THR A 69 37.64 28.31 -55.04
N ALA A 70 38.18 27.49 -54.16
CA ALA A 70 39.06 27.93 -53.07
C ALA A 70 40.44 27.31 -53.26
N THR A 71 41.48 28.11 -53.07
CA THR A 71 42.87 27.66 -53.18
C THR A 71 43.37 27.26 -51.80
N LEU A 72 43.66 25.98 -51.60
CA LEU A 72 44.16 25.43 -50.35
C LEU A 72 45.66 25.21 -50.45
N GLU A 73 46.44 25.74 -49.52
CA GLU A 73 47.82 25.30 -49.33
C GLU A 73 47.83 24.10 -48.39
N ILE A 74 48.17 22.94 -48.94
CA ILE A 74 48.27 21.68 -48.18
C ILE A 74 49.72 21.33 -47.88
N ARG A 75 49.94 20.80 -46.66
CA ARG A 75 51.15 20.08 -46.27
C ARG A 75 50.82 18.59 -46.15
N ARG A 76 51.54 17.77 -46.91
CA ARG A 76 51.37 16.32 -46.92
C ARG A 76 52.53 15.65 -46.21
N ASP A 77 52.28 15.09 -45.04
CA ASP A 77 53.25 14.22 -44.36
C ASP A 77 53.25 12.86 -45.07
N THR A 78 54.22 12.60 -45.94
CA THR A 78 54.32 11.31 -46.64
C THR A 78 54.85 10.24 -45.70
N VAL A 79 53.96 9.55 -44.97
CA VAL A 79 54.36 8.36 -44.18
C VAL A 79 54.31 7.12 -45.08
N LEU A 80 55.49 6.58 -45.39
CA LEU A 80 55.68 5.28 -46.05
C LEU A 80 55.04 4.17 -45.20
N ARG A 81 54.11 3.41 -45.79
CA ARG A 81 53.71 2.10 -45.25
C ARG A 81 54.79 1.09 -45.64
N THR A 82 55.67 0.72 -44.72
CA THR A 82 56.52 -0.46 -44.89
C THR A 82 55.64 -1.70 -44.74
N LEU A 83 55.40 -2.43 -45.84
CA LEU A 83 54.90 -3.80 -45.79
C LEU A 83 56.03 -4.66 -45.19
N ILE A 84 55.93 -4.97 -43.91
CA ILE A 84 56.71 -6.06 -43.31
C ILE A 84 55.99 -7.35 -43.71
N THR A 85 56.48 -8.04 -44.74
CA THR A 85 56.24 -9.47 -44.90
C THR A 85 56.92 -10.18 -43.72
N PRO A 86 56.20 -10.96 -42.89
CA PRO A 86 56.85 -11.77 -41.88
C PRO A 86 57.51 -12.92 -42.62
N LEU A 87 58.85 -12.97 -42.59
CA LEU A 87 59.76 -14.00 -43.13
C LEU A 87 60.50 -13.56 -44.42
N GLY A 88 61.80 -13.27 -44.25
CA GLY A 88 62.75 -13.10 -45.35
C GLY A 88 63.75 -11.98 -45.03
N GLY A 89 64.92 -12.35 -44.50
CA GLY A 89 66.00 -11.41 -44.20
C GLY A 89 66.52 -10.74 -45.47
N GLY A 90 66.35 -9.42 -45.54
CA GLY A 90 66.92 -8.56 -46.57
C GLY A 90 66.93 -7.13 -46.07
N HIS A 91 68.09 -6.48 -46.08
CA HIS A 91 68.24 -5.07 -45.73
C HIS A 91 67.39 -4.21 -46.68
N GLY A 92 66.26 -3.70 -46.20
CA GLY A 92 65.55 -2.61 -46.85
C GLY A 92 66.25 -1.31 -46.52
N GLU A 93 66.91 -0.70 -47.50
CA GLU A 93 67.37 0.69 -47.43
C GLU A 93 66.18 1.60 -47.07
N VAL A 94 66.27 2.26 -45.91
CA VAL A 94 65.37 3.35 -45.55
C VAL A 94 65.88 4.60 -46.25
N SER A 95 65.36 4.86 -47.44
CA SER A 95 65.52 6.18 -48.07
C SER A 95 64.56 7.16 -47.39
N GLN A 96 65.13 7.97 -46.49
CA GLN A 96 64.44 9.07 -45.83
C GLN A 96 64.30 10.23 -46.83
N ILE A 97 63.10 10.43 -47.39
CA ILE A 97 62.79 11.65 -48.15
C ILE A 97 61.83 12.49 -47.32
N SER A 98 62.38 13.53 -46.68
CA SER A 98 61.59 14.69 -46.25
C SER A 98 61.14 15.41 -47.52
N ALA A 99 59.86 15.30 -47.84
CA ALA A 99 59.20 16.20 -48.77
C ALA A 99 57.99 16.79 -48.05
N ASP A 100 58.25 17.85 -47.28
CA ASP A 100 57.22 18.80 -46.83
C ASP A 100 56.79 19.63 -48.07
N SER A 101 56.23 18.96 -49.07
CA SER A 101 55.86 19.60 -50.33
C SER A 101 54.58 20.39 -50.11
N LYS A 102 54.72 21.69 -49.89
CA LYS A 102 53.60 22.63 -49.96
C LYS A 102 53.02 22.60 -51.36
N LYS A 103 51.75 22.19 -51.48
CA LYS A 103 51.03 22.18 -52.76
C LYS A 103 49.80 23.06 -52.64
N ASN A 104 49.61 23.93 -53.62
CA ASN A 104 48.36 24.68 -53.76
C ASN A 104 47.39 23.83 -54.58
N VAL A 105 46.26 23.49 -53.99
CA VAL A 105 45.19 22.71 -54.62
C VAL A 105 43.95 23.60 -54.72
N SER A 106 43.44 23.79 -55.93
CA SER A 106 42.17 24.49 -56.13
C SER A 106 41.03 23.49 -56.06
N VAL A 107 40.10 23.69 -55.12
CA VAL A 107 38.92 22.83 -54.95
C VAL A 107 37.64 23.59 -55.21
N LYS A 108 36.70 22.93 -55.89
CA LYS A 108 35.37 23.45 -56.14
C LYS A 108 34.51 23.24 -54.89
N LEU A 109 33.90 24.32 -54.42
CA LEU A 109 33.12 24.28 -53.18
C LEU A 109 31.75 23.62 -53.39
N THR A 110 31.35 22.79 -52.42
CA THR A 110 30.10 22.04 -52.38
C THR A 110 29.06 22.72 -51.49
N PRO A 111 27.76 22.38 -51.59
CA PRO A 111 26.73 22.94 -50.72
C PRO A 111 27.03 22.67 -49.23
N LYS A 112 27.07 23.72 -48.41
CA LYS A 112 27.25 23.64 -46.95
C LYS A 112 26.01 23.09 -46.25
N TYR A 113 24.83 23.38 -46.80
CA TYR A 113 23.53 22.93 -46.30
C TYR A 113 22.74 22.28 -47.42
N ASN A 114 22.12 21.16 -47.11
CA ASN A 114 21.14 20.52 -47.96
C ASN A 114 19.73 20.98 -47.58
N ALA A 115 18.74 20.71 -48.45
CA ALA A 115 17.35 21.12 -48.22
C ALA A 115 16.79 20.55 -46.91
N LYS A 116 17.28 19.36 -46.52
CA LYS A 116 16.99 18.68 -45.26
C LYS A 116 17.40 19.52 -44.05
N ASP A 117 18.59 20.12 -44.07
CA ASP A 117 19.16 20.84 -42.94
C ASP A 117 18.41 22.16 -42.70
N ALA A 118 18.09 22.87 -43.79
CA ALA A 118 17.30 24.10 -43.76
C ALA A 118 15.90 23.85 -43.17
N ILE A 119 15.27 22.74 -43.54
CA ILE A 119 13.99 22.33 -42.97
C ILE A 119 14.18 22.08 -41.47
N VAL A 120 15.08 21.19 -41.07
CA VAL A 120 15.26 20.80 -39.66
C VAL A 120 15.59 22.00 -38.76
N MET A 121 16.40 22.96 -39.21
CA MET A 121 16.66 24.19 -38.47
C MET A 121 15.39 25.03 -38.30
N ALA A 122 14.61 25.23 -39.36
CA ALA A 122 13.33 25.95 -39.27
C ALA A 122 12.34 25.24 -38.34
N LEU A 123 12.30 23.90 -38.37
CA LEU A 123 11.46 23.08 -37.49
C LEU A 123 11.83 23.29 -36.02
N ALA A 124 13.11 23.12 -35.70
CA ALA A 124 13.60 23.28 -34.33
C ALA A 124 13.27 24.68 -33.82
N SER A 125 13.64 25.74 -34.57
CA SER A 125 13.38 27.12 -34.19
C SER A 125 11.89 27.42 -33.96
N MET A 126 11.00 26.91 -34.82
CA MET A 126 9.55 27.08 -34.64
C MET A 126 9.06 26.40 -33.36
N LEU A 127 9.52 25.17 -33.07
CA LEU A 127 9.13 24.45 -31.85
C LEU A 127 9.65 25.14 -30.58
N PHE A 128 10.89 25.62 -30.56
CA PHE A 128 11.43 26.42 -29.46
C PHE A 128 10.53 27.64 -29.17
N LEU A 129 10.20 28.41 -30.20
CA LEU A 129 9.37 29.61 -30.07
C LEU A 129 7.94 29.28 -29.63
N ALA A 130 7.32 28.25 -30.22
CA ALA A 130 5.95 27.83 -29.92
C ALA A 130 5.81 27.39 -28.45
N LEU A 131 6.76 26.62 -27.93
CA LEU A 131 6.77 26.19 -26.52
C LEU A 131 6.89 27.38 -25.57
N GLY A 132 7.78 28.33 -25.86
CA GLY A 132 7.94 29.55 -25.06
C GLY A 132 6.68 30.41 -25.02
N VAL A 133 6.10 30.70 -26.20
CA VAL A 133 4.86 31.48 -26.32
C VAL A 133 3.71 30.79 -25.59
N PHE A 134 3.56 29.47 -25.75
CA PHE A 134 2.50 28.72 -25.09
C PHE A 134 2.57 28.83 -23.57
N VAL A 135 3.77 28.64 -22.99
CA VAL A 135 3.97 28.72 -21.54
C VAL A 135 3.64 30.12 -21.04
N TRP A 136 4.05 31.16 -21.77
CA TRP A 136 3.72 32.54 -21.43
C TRP A 136 2.22 32.85 -21.52
N ILE A 137 1.53 32.41 -22.59
CA ILE A 137 0.06 32.56 -22.72
C ILE A 137 -0.67 31.88 -21.55
N LYS A 138 -0.20 30.71 -21.12
CA LYS A 138 -0.79 30.00 -19.98
C LYS A 138 -0.46 30.65 -18.64
N ARG A 139 0.59 31.48 -18.56
CA ARG A 139 1.08 32.12 -17.33
C ARG A 139 1.61 33.54 -17.61
N PRO A 140 0.75 34.51 -17.99
CA PRO A 140 1.22 35.83 -18.43
C PRO A 140 1.84 36.66 -17.30
N ASN A 141 1.41 36.42 -16.05
CA ASN A 141 1.88 37.16 -14.87
C ASN A 141 3.07 36.49 -14.16
N ASP A 142 3.56 35.36 -14.68
CA ASP A 142 4.68 34.63 -14.08
C ASP A 142 6.02 35.08 -14.70
N GLN A 143 6.89 35.64 -13.86
CA GLN A 143 8.24 36.07 -14.25
C GLN A 143 9.11 34.93 -14.80
N ALA A 144 9.01 33.70 -14.28
CA ALA A 144 9.81 32.60 -14.82
C ALA A 144 9.25 32.11 -16.18
N ALA A 145 7.93 32.15 -16.37
CA ALA A 145 7.33 31.86 -17.68
C ALA A 145 7.76 32.88 -18.74
N LEU A 146 7.84 34.17 -18.36
CA LEU A 146 8.36 35.23 -19.21
C LEU A 146 9.85 35.02 -19.53
N MET A 147 10.69 34.71 -18.53
CA MET A 147 12.12 34.43 -18.79
C MET A 147 12.31 33.16 -19.63
N PHE A 148 11.48 32.13 -19.43
CA PHE A 148 11.49 30.93 -20.27
C PHE A 148 11.14 31.23 -21.73
N HIS A 149 10.13 32.09 -21.97
CA HIS A 149 9.79 32.56 -23.31
C HIS A 149 10.98 33.27 -23.97
N TRP A 150 11.63 34.21 -23.29
CA TRP A 150 12.80 34.90 -23.85
C TRP A 150 13.98 33.97 -24.08
N THR A 151 14.23 33.01 -23.17
CA THR A 151 15.28 32.00 -23.33
C THR A 151 15.07 31.17 -24.59
N THR A 152 13.83 30.67 -24.78
CA THR A 152 13.49 29.85 -25.94
C THR A 152 13.42 30.65 -27.23
N ALA A 153 13.02 31.92 -27.19
CA ALA A 153 13.09 32.84 -28.33
C ALA A 153 14.55 33.12 -28.75
N ALA A 154 15.44 33.40 -27.79
CA ALA A 154 16.87 33.59 -28.06
C ALA A 154 17.51 32.32 -28.64
N ALA A 155 17.17 31.14 -28.10
CA ALA A 155 17.61 29.86 -28.67
C ALA A 155 17.06 29.64 -30.09
N ALA A 156 15.79 29.93 -30.34
CA ALA A 156 15.16 29.81 -31.65
C ALA A 156 15.86 30.71 -32.69
N VAL A 157 16.14 31.97 -32.34
CA VAL A 157 16.86 32.92 -33.20
C VAL A 157 18.32 32.49 -33.37
N SER A 158 18.98 31.97 -32.34
CA SER A 158 20.35 31.46 -32.48
C SER A 158 20.43 30.28 -33.44
N VAL A 159 19.47 29.35 -33.40
CA VAL A 159 19.39 28.22 -34.34
C VAL A 159 19.03 28.72 -35.73
N ALA A 160 18.03 29.60 -35.84
CA ALA A 160 17.53 30.12 -37.11
C ALA A 160 18.51 31.09 -37.78
N ALA A 161 19.36 31.80 -37.07
CA ALA A 161 20.28 32.78 -37.64
C ALA A 161 21.71 32.22 -37.79
N SER A 162 21.95 30.97 -37.37
CA SER A 162 23.27 30.34 -37.45
C SER A 162 23.78 30.31 -38.90
N SER A 163 24.76 31.17 -39.22
CA SER A 163 25.44 31.31 -40.53
C SER A 163 24.56 31.68 -41.75
N GLN A 164 23.45 32.41 -41.55
CA GLN A 164 22.45 32.65 -42.62
C GLN A 164 22.48 34.05 -43.27
N TYR A 165 23.39 34.93 -42.86
CA TYR A 165 23.34 36.36 -43.21
C TYR A 165 24.26 36.79 -44.36
N GLN A 166 25.06 35.89 -44.94
CA GLN A 166 26.09 36.22 -45.94
C GLN A 166 25.59 36.32 -47.39
N VAL A 167 24.27 36.35 -47.56
CA VAL A 167 23.59 36.46 -48.87
C VAL A 167 23.05 37.87 -49.10
N PHE A 168 23.19 38.75 -48.11
CA PHE A 168 22.63 40.09 -48.12
C PHE A 168 23.70 41.16 -48.41
N SER A 169 23.30 42.41 -48.62
CA SER A 169 24.26 43.52 -48.72
C SER A 169 24.96 43.73 -47.37
N LEU A 170 26.22 44.20 -47.37
CA LEU A 170 27.05 44.38 -46.18
C LEU A 170 26.31 45.02 -44.96
N PRO A 171 25.46 46.07 -45.13
CA PRO A 171 24.70 46.62 -44.00
C PRO A 171 23.68 45.63 -43.42
N VAL A 172 23.00 44.87 -44.27
CA VAL A 172 22.02 43.86 -43.88
C VAL A 172 22.72 42.63 -43.29
N GLU A 173 23.88 42.24 -43.81
CA GLU A 173 24.72 41.18 -43.21
C GLU A 173 25.13 41.56 -41.78
N GLY A 174 25.55 42.80 -41.57
CA GLY A 174 25.96 43.30 -40.25
C GLY A 174 24.80 43.29 -39.24
N ILE A 175 23.62 43.76 -39.63
CA ILE A 175 22.42 43.73 -38.77
C ILE A 175 22.02 42.29 -38.44
N ALA A 176 22.00 41.40 -39.43
CA ALA A 176 21.62 40.02 -39.21
C ALA A 176 22.66 39.25 -38.38
N HIS A 177 23.96 39.56 -38.54
CA HIS A 177 25.03 39.08 -37.64
C HIS A 177 24.81 39.59 -36.22
N LEU A 178 24.50 40.87 -36.03
CA LEU A 178 24.23 41.45 -34.72
C LEU A 178 23.07 40.73 -34.02
N VAL A 179 21.96 40.51 -34.71
CA VAL A 179 20.80 39.77 -34.18
C VAL A 179 21.18 38.35 -33.78
N SER A 180 21.94 37.65 -34.63
CA SER A 180 22.42 36.28 -34.35
C SER A 180 23.36 36.25 -33.14
N SER A 181 24.33 37.16 -33.10
CA SER A 181 25.30 37.26 -32.00
C SER A 181 24.63 37.62 -30.69
N LEU A 182 23.65 38.53 -30.72
CA LEU A 182 22.86 38.91 -29.56
C LEU A 182 22.04 37.72 -29.03
N ALA A 183 21.36 37.00 -29.91
CA ALA A 183 20.61 35.81 -29.53
C ALA A 183 21.51 34.71 -28.94
N PHE A 184 22.67 34.48 -29.55
CA PHE A 184 23.66 33.50 -29.07
C PHE A 184 24.20 33.89 -27.68
N MET A 185 24.49 35.17 -27.44
CA MET A 185 25.01 35.65 -26.15
C MET A 185 23.97 35.73 -25.05
N LEU A 186 22.76 36.17 -25.38
CA LEU A 186 21.69 36.32 -24.39
C LEU A 186 21.10 34.98 -23.98
N ALA A 187 21.04 33.97 -24.86
CA ALA A 187 20.45 32.67 -24.55
C ALA A 187 20.98 32.03 -23.24
N PRO A 188 22.30 31.88 -23.00
CA PRO A 188 22.82 31.30 -21.76
C PRO A 188 22.57 32.20 -20.54
N VAL A 189 22.60 33.52 -20.68
CA VAL A 189 22.32 34.44 -19.56
C VAL A 189 20.84 34.42 -19.18
N LEU A 190 19.95 34.42 -20.17
CA LEU A 190 18.51 34.24 -19.99
C LEU A 190 18.19 32.89 -19.35
N LEU A 191 18.89 31.82 -19.78
CA LEU A 191 18.75 30.51 -19.16
C LEU A 191 19.17 30.56 -17.69
N VAL A 192 20.32 31.14 -17.37
CA VAL A 192 20.80 31.27 -15.99
C VAL A 192 19.82 32.08 -15.14
N HIS A 193 19.27 33.18 -15.66
CA HIS A 193 18.24 33.97 -15.00
C HIS A 193 16.92 33.20 -14.83
N PHE A 194 16.52 32.39 -15.82
CA PHE A 194 15.40 31.49 -15.68
C PHE A 194 15.66 30.44 -14.58
N THR A 195 16.85 29.82 -14.56
CA THR A 195 17.24 28.84 -13.52
C THR A 195 17.31 29.46 -12.13
N TYR A 196 17.40 30.78 -12.03
CA TYR A 196 17.37 31.52 -10.79
C TYR A 196 15.94 31.76 -10.29
N LEU A 197 15.02 32.13 -11.19
CA LEU A 197 13.62 32.43 -10.84
C LEU A 197 12.75 31.17 -10.65
N PHE A 198 13.24 30.03 -11.13
CA PHE A 198 12.46 28.79 -11.16
C PHE A 198 12.52 27.96 -9.86
N PRO A 199 13.65 27.84 -9.14
CA PRO A 199 13.71 27.36 -7.76
C PRO A 199 13.48 28.51 -6.78
N SER A 200 12.74 28.27 -5.70
CA SER A 200 12.26 29.30 -4.76
C SER A 200 13.34 29.89 -3.82
N ARG A 201 14.61 30.01 -4.22
CA ARG A 201 15.71 30.45 -3.34
C ARG A 201 16.71 31.40 -4.02
N LYS A 202 17.22 32.34 -3.23
CA LYS A 202 18.20 33.37 -3.65
C LYS A 202 19.61 32.77 -3.79
N LEU A 203 20.25 32.96 -4.94
CA LEU A 203 21.68 32.68 -5.17
C LEU A 203 22.61 33.89 -5.04
N PHE A 204 22.15 35.11 -5.32
CA PHE A 204 22.99 36.31 -5.32
C PHE A 204 22.40 37.37 -4.40
N GLY A 205 23.19 37.87 -3.44
CA GLY A 205 22.85 39.03 -2.62
C GLY A 205 21.85 38.77 -1.49
N GLU A 206 21.97 39.54 -0.41
CA GLU A 206 21.03 39.50 0.72
C GLU A 206 19.71 40.25 0.39
N THR A 207 19.77 41.19 -0.57
CA THR A 207 18.67 42.12 -0.93
C THR A 207 18.21 42.02 -2.40
N LEU A 208 16.94 42.32 -2.66
CA LEU A 208 16.34 42.35 -4.01
C LEU A 208 16.98 43.41 -4.95
N ALA A 209 17.60 44.45 -4.39
CA ALA A 209 18.24 45.51 -5.16
C ALA A 209 19.58 45.05 -5.77
N ASP A 210 20.36 44.27 -5.00
CA ASP A 210 21.62 43.70 -5.46
C ASP A 210 21.39 42.67 -6.57
N GLU A 211 20.34 41.86 -6.43
CA GLU A 211 19.89 40.90 -7.46
C GLU A 211 19.62 41.61 -8.79
N ARG A 212 18.82 42.69 -8.78
CA ARG A 212 18.47 43.43 -9.99
C ARG A 212 19.69 44.03 -10.68
N ARG A 213 20.63 44.59 -9.90
CA ARG A 213 21.86 45.20 -10.41
C ARG A 213 22.75 44.16 -11.09
N ASN A 214 22.90 42.98 -10.51
CA ASN A 214 23.74 41.91 -11.06
C ASN A 214 23.21 41.39 -12.41
N TRP A 215 21.89 41.22 -12.55
CA TRP A 215 21.29 40.83 -13.83
C TRP A 215 21.48 41.90 -14.92
N GLN A 216 21.36 43.19 -14.56
CA GLN A 216 21.63 44.29 -15.50
C GLN A 216 23.08 44.26 -16.02
N TRP A 217 24.05 43.98 -15.16
CA TRP A 217 25.45 43.82 -15.57
C TRP A 217 25.64 42.65 -16.53
N LEU A 218 25.09 41.47 -16.22
CA LEU A 218 25.22 40.28 -17.08
C LEU A 218 24.60 40.48 -18.47
N TYR A 219 23.43 41.13 -18.54
CA TYR A 219 22.81 41.50 -19.81
C TYR A 219 23.62 42.56 -20.56
N GLY A 220 24.14 43.56 -19.84
CA GLY A 220 25.01 44.60 -20.41
C GLY A 220 26.26 44.01 -21.05
N ILE A 221 26.97 43.12 -20.34
CA ILE A 221 28.16 42.42 -20.85
C ILE A 221 27.83 41.63 -22.12
N SER A 222 26.72 40.88 -22.11
CA SER A 222 26.29 40.08 -23.27
C SER A 222 25.99 40.95 -24.49
N MET A 223 25.35 42.11 -24.27
CA MET A 223 25.03 43.07 -25.32
C MET A 223 26.31 43.72 -25.88
N THR A 224 27.24 44.12 -25.01
CA THR A 224 28.54 44.68 -25.42
C THR A 224 29.35 43.67 -26.23
N LEU A 225 29.47 42.43 -25.75
CA LEU A 225 30.18 41.36 -26.49
C LEU A 225 29.54 41.09 -27.86
N SER A 226 28.21 41.18 -27.97
CA SER A 226 27.50 41.01 -29.24
C SER A 226 27.77 42.14 -30.23
N VAL A 227 27.79 43.38 -29.75
CA VAL A 227 28.14 44.56 -30.56
C VAL A 227 29.61 44.48 -30.99
N CYS A 228 30.53 44.13 -30.09
CA CYS A 228 31.95 43.94 -30.43
C CYS A 228 32.15 42.83 -31.47
N SER A 229 31.46 41.70 -31.31
CA SER A 229 31.46 40.58 -32.26
C SER A 229 30.97 40.99 -33.65
N SER A 230 29.88 41.75 -33.71
CA SER A 230 29.32 42.25 -34.97
C SER A 230 30.19 43.33 -35.62
N ALA A 231 30.75 44.24 -34.83
CA ALA A 231 31.69 45.24 -35.33
C ALA A 231 32.96 44.58 -35.91
N ALA A 232 33.52 43.59 -35.21
CA ALA A 232 34.66 42.81 -35.69
C ALA A 232 34.33 42.03 -36.96
N PHE A 233 33.11 41.47 -37.06
CA PHE A 233 32.64 40.82 -38.28
C PHE A 233 32.58 41.79 -39.47
N CYS A 234 31.96 42.96 -39.29
CA CYS A 234 31.85 43.97 -40.34
C CYS A 234 33.24 44.47 -40.78
N LEU A 235 34.16 44.70 -39.84
CA LEU A 235 35.54 45.11 -40.13
C LEU A 235 36.30 44.03 -40.90
N MET A 236 36.18 42.77 -40.50
CA MET A 236 36.75 41.63 -41.21
C MET A 236 36.20 41.55 -42.64
N ARG A 237 34.87 41.66 -42.82
CA ARG A 237 34.22 41.61 -44.15
C ARG A 237 34.61 42.78 -45.04
N ALA A 238 34.85 43.96 -44.48
CA ALA A 238 35.21 45.14 -45.25
C ALA A 238 36.69 45.16 -45.69
N SER A 239 37.59 44.58 -44.88
CA SER A 239 39.04 44.67 -45.10
C SER A 239 39.68 43.40 -45.67
N LEU A 240 39.12 42.22 -45.37
CA LEU A 240 39.62 40.91 -45.79
C LEU A 240 41.13 40.69 -45.55
N THR A 241 41.68 41.30 -44.50
CA THR A 241 43.10 41.13 -44.11
C THR A 241 43.29 39.99 -43.12
N GLU A 242 44.48 39.39 -43.09
CA GLU A 242 44.85 38.38 -42.10
C GLU A 242 44.62 38.87 -40.66
N GLN A 243 45.02 40.13 -40.36
CA GLN A 243 44.89 40.69 -39.02
C GLN A 243 43.43 40.78 -38.56
N THR A 244 42.53 41.30 -39.40
CA THR A 244 41.10 41.44 -39.07
C THR A 244 40.39 40.09 -39.00
N PHE A 245 40.83 39.12 -39.80
CA PHE A 245 40.38 37.72 -39.71
C PHE A 245 40.77 37.05 -38.38
N GLN A 246 42.03 37.17 -37.96
CA GLN A 246 42.49 36.61 -36.68
C GLN A 246 41.79 37.27 -35.48
N GLN A 247 41.57 38.59 -35.52
CA GLN A 247 40.84 39.32 -34.47
C GLN A 247 39.39 38.82 -34.33
N TYR A 248 38.67 38.67 -35.45
CA TYR A 248 37.31 38.14 -35.43
C TYR A 248 37.26 36.69 -34.92
N ALA A 249 38.19 35.83 -35.39
CA ALA A 249 38.27 34.45 -34.95
C ALA A 249 38.53 34.31 -33.43
N LEU A 250 39.36 35.19 -32.87
CA LEU A 250 39.60 35.25 -31.42
C LEU A 250 38.33 35.64 -30.66
N ILE A 251 37.66 36.73 -31.07
CA ILE A 251 36.41 37.20 -30.44
C ILE A 251 35.34 36.11 -30.50
N TRP A 252 35.18 35.46 -31.65
CA TRP A 252 34.24 34.34 -31.83
C TRP A 252 34.55 33.16 -30.90
N SER A 253 35.84 32.86 -30.68
CA SER A 253 36.27 31.79 -29.79
C SER A 253 36.00 32.11 -28.32
N VAL A 254 36.33 33.32 -27.87
CA VAL A 254 36.02 33.81 -26.51
C VAL A 254 34.52 33.75 -26.25
N ASN A 255 33.74 34.19 -27.24
CA ASN A 255 32.30 34.19 -27.20
C ASN A 255 31.68 32.79 -26.99
N ARG A 256 32.25 31.78 -27.64
CA ARG A 256 31.83 30.38 -27.49
C ARG A 256 32.12 29.81 -26.10
N TRP A 257 33.27 30.18 -25.52
CA TRP A 257 33.58 29.82 -24.13
C TRP A 257 32.64 30.49 -23.15
N GLY A 258 32.31 31.77 -23.35
CA GLY A 258 31.29 32.46 -22.57
C GLY A 258 29.94 31.76 -22.60
N PHE A 259 29.50 31.32 -23.79
CA PHE A 259 28.29 30.51 -23.95
C PHE A 259 28.34 29.21 -23.15
N ALA A 260 29.44 28.44 -23.29
CA ALA A 260 29.61 27.17 -22.59
C ALA A 260 29.59 27.35 -21.07
N ILE A 261 30.28 28.38 -20.56
CA ILE A 261 30.31 28.71 -19.12
C ILE A 261 28.90 29.05 -18.62
N GLY A 262 28.16 29.90 -19.34
CA GLY A 262 26.79 30.24 -18.96
C GLY A 262 25.86 29.02 -18.96
N MET A 263 26.00 28.12 -19.93
CA MET A 263 25.23 26.88 -19.97
C MET A 263 25.54 25.97 -18.78
N LEU A 264 26.84 25.80 -18.46
CA LEU A 264 27.28 25.02 -17.30
C LEU A 264 26.81 25.65 -15.98
N ALA A 265 26.82 26.98 -15.87
CA ALA A 265 26.30 27.68 -14.70
C ALA A 265 24.79 27.41 -14.49
N GLY A 266 23.99 27.45 -15.57
CA GLY A 266 22.56 27.14 -15.50
C GLY A 266 22.29 25.68 -15.10
N ILE A 267 23.04 24.74 -15.68
CA ILE A 267 22.97 23.31 -15.31
C ILE A 267 23.37 23.09 -13.86
N GLY A 268 24.52 23.64 -13.45
CA GLY A 268 25.06 23.52 -12.10
C GLY A 268 24.10 24.08 -11.06
N ASN A 269 23.42 25.18 -11.38
CA ASN A 269 22.39 25.75 -10.52
C ASN A 269 21.21 24.79 -10.32
N PHE A 270 20.66 24.20 -11.38
CA PHE A 270 19.57 23.22 -11.24
C PHE A 270 19.98 21.97 -10.46
N VAL A 271 21.20 21.46 -10.68
CA VAL A 271 21.74 20.31 -9.93
C VAL A 271 21.86 20.67 -8.46
N ARG A 272 22.41 21.85 -8.13
CA ARG A 272 22.50 22.34 -6.76
C ARG A 272 21.12 22.48 -6.12
N SER A 273 20.18 23.15 -6.78
CA SER A 273 18.81 23.29 -6.29
C SER A 273 18.13 21.94 -6.06
N TYR A 274 18.44 20.92 -6.87
CA TYR A 274 17.89 19.57 -6.68
C TYR A 274 18.45 18.89 -5.43
N ILE A 275 19.75 19.03 -5.17
CA ILE A 275 20.43 18.47 -3.99
C ILE A 275 19.93 19.15 -2.71
N GLU A 276 19.77 20.48 -2.75
CA GLU A 276 19.37 21.31 -1.60
C GLU A 276 17.85 21.38 -1.36
N ALA A 277 17.01 20.82 -2.24
CA ALA A 277 15.56 20.88 -2.09
C ALA A 277 15.10 20.06 -0.87
N ASP A 278 14.40 20.69 0.07
CA ASP A 278 13.88 20.04 1.28
C ASP A 278 12.48 19.43 1.06
N ASP A 279 11.70 19.98 0.13
CA ASP A 279 10.34 19.54 -0.20
C ASP A 279 10.31 18.49 -1.34
N GLU A 280 9.49 17.45 -1.17
CA GLU A 280 9.32 16.40 -2.18
C GLU A 280 8.68 16.94 -3.47
N THR A 281 7.81 17.95 -3.37
CA THR A 281 7.18 18.56 -4.54
C THR A 281 8.21 19.34 -5.35
N GLU A 282 9.05 20.17 -4.72
CA GLU A 282 10.18 20.82 -5.39
C GLU A 282 11.19 19.83 -5.99
N ARG A 283 11.54 18.74 -5.28
CA ARG A 283 12.41 17.69 -5.84
C ARG A 283 11.81 17.06 -7.09
N ARG A 284 10.49 16.81 -7.11
CA ARG A 284 9.80 16.26 -8.30
C ARG A 284 9.78 17.25 -9.45
N LYS A 285 9.64 18.56 -9.19
CA LYS A 285 9.76 19.64 -10.20
C LYS A 285 11.12 19.62 -10.88
N LEU A 286 12.19 19.64 -10.07
CA LEU A 286 13.57 19.74 -10.54
C LEU A 286 14.01 18.47 -11.29
N ARG A 287 13.48 17.28 -10.95
CA ARG A 287 13.73 16.05 -11.73
C ARG A 287 13.31 16.17 -13.20
N TRP A 288 12.21 16.84 -13.50
CA TRP A 288 11.75 17.02 -14.88
C TRP A 288 12.69 17.92 -15.68
N ILE A 289 13.17 18.98 -15.05
CA ILE A 289 14.17 19.87 -15.63
C ILE A 289 15.49 19.12 -15.86
N LEU A 290 15.95 18.35 -14.87
CA LEU A 290 17.14 17.52 -15.02
C LEU A 290 17.00 16.50 -16.15
N LEU A 291 15.84 15.87 -16.32
CA LEU A 291 15.56 15.00 -17.46
C LEU A 291 15.65 15.74 -18.81
N GLY A 292 15.17 16.98 -18.87
CA GLY A 292 15.36 17.87 -20.02
C GLY A 292 16.81 18.16 -20.35
N LEU A 293 17.62 18.39 -19.32
CA LEU A 293 19.06 18.63 -19.47
C LEU A 293 19.82 17.38 -19.91
N LEU A 294 19.41 16.20 -19.43
CA LEU A 294 19.94 14.91 -19.87
C LEU A 294 19.64 14.68 -21.36
N THR A 295 18.41 14.95 -21.80
CA THR A 295 17.96 14.63 -23.16
C THR A 295 18.47 15.58 -24.24
N GLY A 296 18.74 16.86 -23.92
CA GLY A 296 19.27 17.83 -24.89
C GLY A 296 20.78 18.11 -24.71
N PRO A 297 21.18 19.02 -23.80
CA PRO A 297 22.57 19.44 -23.63
C PRO A 297 23.56 18.30 -23.37
N LEU A 298 23.22 17.34 -22.51
CA LEU A 298 24.12 16.21 -22.25
C LEU A 298 24.23 15.29 -23.46
N SER A 299 23.11 15.00 -24.14
CA SER A 299 23.13 14.26 -25.43
C SER A 299 24.00 14.97 -26.46
N PHE A 300 23.98 16.30 -26.54
CA PHE A 300 24.84 17.06 -27.46
C PHE A 300 26.32 16.88 -27.12
N VAL A 301 26.68 16.93 -25.84
CA VAL A 301 28.07 16.69 -25.42
C VAL A 301 28.48 15.26 -25.75
N LEU A 302 27.69 14.25 -25.37
CA LEU A 302 28.05 12.84 -25.48
C LEU A 302 27.99 12.28 -26.90
N LEU A 303 27.02 12.70 -27.71
CA LEU A 303 26.76 12.13 -29.03
C LEU A 303 27.33 12.96 -30.17
N TRP A 304 27.62 14.24 -29.93
CA TRP A 304 28.11 15.14 -30.97
C TRP A 304 29.47 15.74 -30.65
N ALA A 305 29.59 16.50 -29.55
CA ALA A 305 30.81 17.25 -29.27
C ALA A 305 32.01 16.35 -28.91
N LEU A 306 31.80 15.38 -28.01
CA LEU A 306 32.86 14.48 -27.54
C LEU A 306 33.33 13.50 -28.64
N PRO A 307 32.45 12.83 -29.39
CA PRO A 307 32.88 12.01 -30.52
C PRO A 307 33.61 12.84 -31.57
N LYS A 308 33.06 14.01 -31.95
CA LYS A 308 33.72 14.91 -32.91
C LYS A 308 35.12 15.34 -32.45
N LEU A 309 35.33 15.52 -31.14
CA LEU A 309 36.63 15.84 -30.57
C LEU A 309 37.60 14.64 -30.58
N LEU A 310 37.12 13.43 -30.27
CA LEU A 310 37.94 12.22 -30.12
C LEU A 310 38.25 11.52 -31.45
N THR A 311 37.25 11.38 -32.32
CA THR A 311 37.34 10.62 -33.57
C THR A 311 37.38 11.51 -34.81
N GLY A 312 37.13 12.82 -34.66
CA GLY A 312 37.04 13.77 -35.76
C GLY A 312 35.67 13.82 -36.44
N GLU A 313 34.78 12.86 -36.16
CA GLU A 313 33.44 12.76 -36.73
C GLU A 313 32.40 12.68 -35.61
N PRO A 314 31.25 13.37 -35.71
CA PRO A 314 30.19 13.25 -34.72
C PRO A 314 29.52 11.86 -34.81
N ALA A 315 29.13 11.28 -33.67
CA ALA A 315 28.46 9.98 -33.66
C ALA A 315 27.01 10.05 -34.18
N VAL A 316 26.39 11.22 -34.09
CA VAL A 316 25.03 11.51 -34.53
C VAL A 316 25.04 12.77 -35.40
N SER A 317 24.21 12.81 -36.44
CA SER A 317 24.12 13.95 -37.33
C SER A 317 23.63 15.22 -36.61
N ARG A 318 23.98 16.40 -37.14
CA ARG A 318 23.60 17.70 -36.54
C ARG A 318 22.08 17.85 -36.49
N GLU A 319 21.37 17.32 -37.48
CA GLU A 319 19.91 17.42 -37.63
C GLU A 319 19.20 16.67 -36.50
N ILE A 320 19.62 15.44 -36.22
CA ILE A 320 19.07 14.64 -35.13
C ILE A 320 19.35 15.33 -33.79
N MET A 321 20.54 15.92 -33.64
CA MET A 321 20.87 16.65 -32.41
C MET A 321 20.03 17.90 -32.19
N LEU A 322 19.73 18.65 -33.25
CA LEU A 322 18.85 19.80 -33.18
C LEU A 322 17.43 19.38 -32.75
N LEU A 323 16.92 18.26 -33.27
CA LEU A 323 15.61 17.73 -32.86
C LEU A 323 15.60 17.28 -31.39
N LEU A 324 16.66 16.60 -30.93
CA LEU A 324 16.80 16.19 -29.52
C LEU A 324 16.87 17.40 -28.58
N SER A 325 17.48 18.50 -29.00
CA SER A 325 17.57 19.72 -28.19
C SER A 325 16.21 20.34 -27.86
N VAL A 326 15.18 20.11 -28.69
CA VAL A 326 13.80 20.58 -28.46
C VAL A 326 13.13 19.86 -27.27
N LEU A 327 13.63 18.69 -26.87
CA LEU A 327 13.11 18.00 -25.69
C LEU A 327 13.36 18.79 -24.40
N THR A 328 14.45 19.56 -24.33
CA THR A 328 14.77 20.40 -23.18
C THR A 328 13.70 21.46 -22.90
N PRO A 329 13.35 22.38 -23.83
CA PRO A 329 12.28 23.32 -23.58
C PRO A 329 10.92 22.63 -23.40
N LEU A 330 10.66 21.47 -24.01
CA LEU A 330 9.41 20.74 -23.79
C LEU A 330 9.28 20.29 -22.33
N THR A 331 10.29 19.61 -21.79
CA THR A 331 10.28 19.17 -20.38
C THR A 331 10.20 20.34 -19.41
N PHE A 332 10.85 21.48 -19.72
CA PHE A 332 10.77 22.69 -18.92
C PHE A 332 9.38 23.31 -18.98
N ALA A 333 8.78 23.40 -20.17
CA ALA A 333 7.43 23.90 -20.37
C ALA A 333 6.41 23.08 -19.57
N ILE A 334 6.54 21.75 -19.59
CA ILE A 334 5.68 20.88 -18.79
C ILE A 334 5.92 21.09 -17.29
N ALA A 335 7.18 21.23 -16.85
CA ALA A 335 7.50 21.48 -15.44
C ALA A 335 6.89 22.81 -14.95
N ILE A 336 7.00 23.89 -15.73
CA ILE A 336 6.44 25.22 -15.42
C ILE A 336 4.91 25.14 -15.33
N VAL A 337 4.26 24.56 -16.35
CA VAL A 337 2.79 24.52 -16.43
C VAL A 337 2.19 23.63 -15.35
N ARG A 338 2.79 22.47 -15.06
CA ARG A 338 2.25 21.50 -14.09
C ARG A 338 2.42 21.96 -12.64
N TYR A 339 3.60 22.42 -12.28
CA TYR A 339 3.96 22.55 -10.87
C TYR A 339 3.90 23.96 -10.30
N ARG A 340 3.57 24.95 -11.13
CA ARG A 340 3.15 26.29 -10.70
C ARG A 340 1.63 26.50 -10.81
N ALA A 341 0.89 25.44 -11.15
CA ALA A 341 -0.58 25.44 -11.24
C ALA A 341 -1.33 25.25 -9.93
N MET A 342 -0.64 25.21 -8.78
CA MET A 342 -1.30 24.93 -7.51
C MET A 342 -2.23 26.04 -6.97
N ASN A 343 -2.29 27.23 -7.59
CA ASN A 343 -3.12 28.32 -7.04
C ASN A 343 -4.34 28.73 -7.88
N ILE A 344 -4.49 28.32 -9.14
CA ILE A 344 -5.68 28.62 -9.95
C ILE A 344 -5.93 27.44 -10.91
N ASP A 345 -6.99 26.69 -10.61
CA ASP A 345 -7.64 25.62 -11.38
C ASP A 345 -6.80 24.41 -11.82
N LEU A 346 -6.85 23.36 -10.99
CA LEU A 346 -6.25 22.04 -11.27
C LEU A 346 -6.76 21.42 -12.60
N LEU A 347 -7.98 21.76 -13.04
CA LEU A 347 -8.60 21.32 -14.31
C LEU A 347 -7.83 21.80 -15.55
N PHE A 348 -7.27 23.01 -15.52
CA PHE A 348 -6.54 23.55 -16.69
C PHE A 348 -5.15 22.95 -16.86
N SER A 349 -4.52 22.46 -15.78
CA SER A 349 -3.14 21.95 -15.83
C SER A 349 -3.03 20.60 -16.55
N ARG A 350 -3.96 19.68 -16.33
CA ARG A 350 -3.99 18.35 -16.98
C ARG A 350 -4.24 18.49 -18.48
N SER A 351 -5.28 19.22 -18.86
CA SER A 351 -5.62 19.48 -20.27
C SER A 351 -4.55 20.32 -20.99
N ALA A 352 -3.84 21.21 -20.29
CA ALA A 352 -2.72 21.95 -20.87
C ALA A 352 -1.49 21.05 -21.10
N VAL A 353 -1.17 20.15 -20.17
CA VAL A 353 -0.07 19.17 -20.35
C VAL A 353 -0.41 18.19 -21.47
N TYR A 354 -1.63 17.66 -21.52
CA TYR A 354 -2.10 16.82 -22.63
C TYR A 354 -2.12 17.57 -23.95
N GLY A 355 -2.65 18.79 -23.96
CA GLY A 355 -2.69 19.64 -25.15
C GLY A 355 -1.30 19.95 -25.67
N MET A 356 -0.33 20.20 -24.79
CA MET A 356 1.07 20.46 -25.15
C MET A 356 1.76 19.19 -25.68
N ALA A 357 1.63 18.06 -24.99
CA ALA A 357 2.21 16.79 -25.45
C ALA A 357 1.60 16.33 -26.79
N LEU A 358 0.29 16.51 -26.98
CA LEU A 358 -0.41 16.20 -28.21
C LEU A 358 -0.01 17.16 -29.34
N ALA A 359 -0.03 18.48 -29.10
CA ALA A 359 0.37 19.46 -30.09
C ALA A 359 1.84 19.30 -30.50
N PHE A 360 2.72 18.98 -29.54
CA PHE A 360 4.11 18.64 -29.82
C PHE A 360 4.22 17.38 -30.67
N SER A 361 3.47 16.31 -30.35
CA SER A 361 3.47 15.07 -31.13
C SER A 361 2.93 15.26 -32.55
N VAL A 362 1.84 16.02 -32.70
CA VAL A 362 1.24 16.38 -34.00
C VAL A 362 2.20 17.27 -34.80
N GLY A 363 2.86 18.22 -34.14
CA GLY A 363 3.90 19.05 -34.74
C GLY A 363 5.06 18.20 -35.25
N VAL A 364 5.70 17.40 -34.39
CA VAL A 364 6.79 16.49 -34.79
C VAL A 364 6.35 15.57 -35.94
N TYR A 365 5.12 15.06 -35.94
CA TYR A 365 4.57 14.23 -37.02
C TYR A 365 4.39 14.98 -38.33
N ALA A 366 3.68 16.11 -38.35
CA ALA A 366 3.47 16.92 -39.55
C ALA A 366 4.81 17.31 -40.19
N LEU A 367 5.80 17.58 -39.34
CA LEU A 367 7.13 17.95 -39.76
C LEU A 367 7.98 16.75 -40.22
N PHE A 368 7.80 15.57 -39.63
CA PHE A 368 8.41 14.32 -40.09
C PHE A 368 7.85 13.85 -41.44
N VAL A 369 6.54 13.99 -41.65
CA VAL A 369 5.89 13.79 -42.97
C VAL A 369 6.48 14.76 -43.99
N SER A 370 6.63 16.04 -43.64
CA SER A 370 7.25 17.04 -44.51
C SER A 370 8.71 16.69 -44.85
N PHE A 371 9.47 16.19 -43.87
CA PHE A 371 10.84 15.73 -44.05
C PHE A 371 10.92 14.48 -44.96
N ALA A 372 10.04 13.49 -44.74
CA ALA A 372 9.96 12.30 -45.56
C ALA A 372 9.59 12.64 -47.01
N ALA A 373 8.66 13.59 -47.22
CA ALA A 373 8.30 14.06 -48.55
C ALA A 373 9.49 14.66 -49.32
N VAL A 374 10.34 15.43 -48.63
CA VAL A 374 11.56 16.03 -49.24
C VAL A 374 12.67 15.00 -49.43
N LEU A 375 12.86 14.10 -48.46
CA LEU A 375 13.82 13.00 -48.56
C LEU A 375 13.52 12.14 -49.79
N VAL A 376 12.25 11.80 -49.97
CA VAL A 376 11.79 11.04 -51.12
C VAL A 376 11.88 11.86 -52.41
N GLY A 377 11.49 13.14 -52.39
CA GLY A 377 11.61 14.03 -53.55
C GLY A 377 13.03 14.10 -54.11
N ASN A 378 14.05 14.02 -53.25
CA ASN A 378 15.46 14.02 -53.66
C ASN A 378 15.98 12.65 -54.13
N ILE A 379 15.31 11.54 -53.78
CA ILE A 379 15.63 10.18 -54.27
C ILE A 379 14.84 9.90 -55.57
N ALA A 380 13.75 10.61 -55.79
CA ALA A 380 12.79 10.40 -56.87
C ALA A 380 13.12 11.11 -58.20
N GLU A 381 14.38 11.48 -58.46
CA GLU A 381 14.77 11.83 -59.84
C GLU A 381 14.69 10.61 -60.78
N GLU A 382 14.82 9.37 -60.26
CA GLU A 382 14.72 8.14 -61.07
C GLU A 382 13.50 7.24 -60.81
N GLN A 383 12.80 7.33 -59.66
CA GLN A 383 11.59 6.52 -59.40
C GLN A 383 10.39 7.34 -58.92
N LYS A 384 9.40 7.51 -59.82
CA LYS A 384 8.40 8.58 -59.77
C LYS A 384 7.13 8.39 -58.93
N PHE A 385 6.90 7.28 -58.20
CA PHE A 385 5.64 7.18 -57.43
C PHE A 385 5.62 6.24 -56.21
N LEU A 386 6.33 5.10 -56.22
CA LEU A 386 6.21 4.12 -55.13
C LEU A 386 6.89 4.59 -53.82
N THR A 387 8.06 5.20 -53.93
CA THR A 387 8.86 5.63 -52.77
C THR A 387 8.10 6.59 -51.82
N PRO A 388 7.36 7.62 -52.29
CA PRO A 388 6.64 8.52 -51.39
C PRO A 388 5.44 7.85 -50.72
N VAL A 389 4.77 6.95 -51.43
CA VAL A 389 3.64 6.17 -50.89
C VAL A 389 4.13 5.23 -49.79
N ILE A 390 5.22 4.50 -50.02
CA ILE A 390 5.82 3.58 -49.03
C ILE A 390 6.30 4.36 -47.80
N ALA A 391 6.96 5.51 -47.99
CA ALA A 391 7.40 6.35 -46.89
C ALA A 391 6.22 6.88 -46.07
N ALA A 392 5.14 7.36 -46.71
CA ALA A 392 3.94 7.83 -46.04
C ALA A 392 3.24 6.72 -45.24
N VAL A 393 3.17 5.50 -45.79
CA VAL A 393 2.60 4.33 -45.11
C VAL A 393 3.45 3.92 -43.91
N LEU A 394 4.78 3.86 -44.04
CA LEU A 394 5.68 3.56 -42.92
C LEU A 394 5.57 4.59 -41.81
N VAL A 395 5.51 5.88 -42.15
CA VAL A 395 5.34 6.98 -41.20
C VAL A 395 4.00 6.84 -40.46
N ALA A 396 2.90 6.57 -41.18
CA ALA A 396 1.58 6.38 -40.58
C ALA A 396 1.53 5.15 -39.65
N LEU A 397 2.16 4.04 -40.04
CA LEU A 397 2.25 2.81 -39.24
C LEU A 397 3.09 2.99 -37.97
N LEU A 398 4.16 3.78 -38.02
CA LEU A 398 5.03 4.05 -36.86
C LEU A 398 4.46 5.14 -35.94
N PHE A 399 3.60 6.02 -36.46
CA PHE A 399 3.03 7.12 -35.68
C PHE A 399 2.10 6.64 -34.56
N GLU A 400 1.16 5.75 -34.87
CA GLU A 400 0.20 5.27 -33.87
C GLU A 400 0.88 4.62 -32.65
N PRO A 401 1.86 3.70 -32.79
CA PRO A 401 2.58 3.13 -31.66
C PRO A 401 3.49 4.15 -30.96
N ALA A 402 4.16 5.05 -31.69
CA ALA A 402 5.00 6.09 -31.09
C ALA A 402 4.17 7.07 -30.25
N ARG A 403 3.02 7.54 -30.78
CA ARG A 403 2.06 8.38 -30.07
C ARG A 403 1.52 7.67 -28.83
N LYS A 404 1.06 6.42 -28.96
CA LYS A 404 0.56 5.63 -27.82
C LYS A 404 1.62 5.47 -26.73
N ARG A 405 2.88 5.16 -27.09
CA ARG A 405 3.98 5.07 -26.12
C ARG A 405 4.28 6.40 -25.46
N LEU A 406 4.35 7.49 -26.23
CA LEU A 406 4.62 8.82 -25.68
C LEU A 406 3.48 9.25 -24.75
N GLN A 407 2.24 8.97 -25.12
CA GLN A 407 1.06 9.18 -24.28
C GLN A 407 1.13 8.33 -23.01
N GLN A 408 1.46 7.03 -23.08
CA GLN A 408 1.62 6.19 -21.90
C GLN A 408 2.75 6.64 -20.96
N ILE A 409 3.88 7.11 -21.52
CA ILE A 409 4.97 7.68 -20.72
C ILE A 409 4.49 8.94 -20.02
N VAL A 410 3.78 9.81 -20.76
CA VAL A 410 3.16 11.00 -20.21
C VAL A 410 2.18 10.60 -19.10
N ASP A 411 1.29 9.65 -19.33
CA ASP A 411 0.28 9.18 -18.37
C ASP A 411 0.95 8.63 -17.10
N LYS A 412 1.90 7.71 -17.26
CA LYS A 412 2.64 7.07 -16.16
C LYS A 412 3.46 8.05 -15.32
N GLN A 413 3.93 9.14 -15.90
CA GLN A 413 4.88 10.07 -15.26
C GLN A 413 4.23 11.39 -14.82
N PHE A 414 3.12 11.77 -15.46
CA PHE A 414 2.31 12.96 -15.13
C PHE A 414 1.08 12.65 -14.27
N PHE A 415 0.58 11.41 -14.29
CA PHE A 415 -0.57 10.95 -13.51
C PHE A 415 -0.13 9.81 -12.58
N ARG A 416 0.88 10.08 -11.74
CA ARG A 416 1.06 9.35 -10.48
C ARG A 416 -0.01 9.88 -9.52
N VAL A 417 -1.03 9.14 -9.10
CA VAL A 417 -1.06 7.72 -8.76
C VAL A 417 -2.45 7.19 -9.12
N GLN A 418 -2.60 6.49 -10.24
CA GLN A 418 -3.65 5.47 -10.25
C GLN A 418 -3.12 4.33 -9.40
N TYR A 419 -3.56 4.28 -8.14
CA TYR A 419 -3.49 3.01 -7.43
C TYR A 419 -4.18 1.99 -8.32
N ASN A 420 -3.70 0.75 -8.35
CA ASN A 420 -4.46 -0.29 -9.01
C ASN A 420 -5.67 -0.56 -8.10
N TYR A 421 -6.69 0.31 -8.15
CA TYR A 421 -7.81 0.33 -7.21
C TYR A 421 -8.51 -1.01 -7.20
N ARG A 422 -8.56 -1.69 -8.36
CA ARG A 422 -9.04 -3.07 -8.47
C ARG A 422 -8.24 -4.05 -7.62
N GLU A 423 -6.93 -3.92 -7.58
CA GLU A 423 -6.05 -4.75 -6.77
C GLU A 423 -6.18 -4.42 -5.27
N ALA A 424 -6.27 -3.13 -4.92
CA ALA A 424 -6.52 -2.68 -3.55
C ALA A 424 -7.88 -3.19 -3.03
N GLN A 425 -8.94 -3.10 -3.85
CA GLN A 425 -10.26 -3.65 -3.54
C GLN A 425 -10.22 -5.16 -3.35
N ARG A 426 -9.55 -5.90 -4.24
CA ARG A 426 -9.41 -7.36 -4.15
C ARG A 426 -8.66 -7.78 -2.89
N GLN A 427 -7.53 -7.16 -2.59
CA GLN A 427 -6.75 -7.44 -1.38
C GLN A 427 -7.57 -7.13 -0.12
N PHE A 428 -8.28 -6.01 -0.11
CA PHE A 428 -9.14 -5.65 1.02
C PHE A 428 -10.25 -6.66 1.25
N LEU A 429 -10.93 -7.13 0.19
CA LEU A 429 -11.96 -8.17 0.29
C LEU A 429 -11.42 -9.47 0.89
N ASP A 430 -10.20 -9.87 0.52
CA ASP A 430 -9.61 -11.11 1.03
C ASP A 430 -9.22 -10.97 2.50
N ASP A 431 -8.69 -9.82 2.92
CA ASP A 431 -8.33 -9.58 4.33
C ASP A 431 -9.56 -9.54 5.26
N VAL A 432 -10.65 -8.89 4.82
CA VAL A 432 -11.89 -8.74 5.62
C VAL A 432 -12.55 -10.09 5.93
N LYS A 433 -12.38 -11.10 5.07
CA LYS A 433 -12.89 -12.47 5.32
C LYS A 433 -12.27 -13.10 6.57
N SER A 434 -11.04 -12.73 6.92
CA SER A 434 -10.30 -13.30 8.06
C SER A 434 -10.56 -12.60 9.40
N CYS A 435 -11.40 -11.56 9.41
CA CYS A 435 -11.70 -10.79 10.62
C CYS A 435 -12.93 -11.34 11.35
N TYR A 436 -12.77 -11.66 12.64
CA TYR A 436 -13.81 -12.20 13.52
C TYR A 436 -14.20 -11.27 14.67
N ASP A 437 -13.54 -10.13 14.80
CA ASP A 437 -13.80 -9.13 15.84
C ASP A 437 -13.75 -7.71 15.27
N VAL A 438 -14.54 -6.83 15.88
CA VAL A 438 -14.71 -5.42 15.52
C VAL A 438 -13.38 -4.66 15.64
N GLN A 439 -12.57 -4.94 16.67
CA GLN A 439 -11.27 -4.28 16.86
C GLN A 439 -10.26 -4.68 15.76
N ALA A 440 -10.23 -5.97 15.42
CA ALA A 440 -9.38 -6.51 14.37
C ALA A 440 -9.74 -5.91 13.00
N LEU A 441 -11.04 -5.88 12.67
CA LEU A 441 -11.55 -5.28 11.44
C LEU A 441 -11.20 -3.79 11.35
N ALA A 442 -11.47 -3.01 12.40
CA ALA A 442 -11.19 -1.59 12.41
C ALA A 442 -9.68 -1.30 12.26
N SER A 443 -8.83 -2.09 12.92
CA SER A 443 -7.36 -1.96 12.81
C SER A 443 -6.85 -2.28 11.41
N LEU A 444 -7.42 -3.31 10.76
CA LEU A 444 -7.13 -3.66 9.37
C LEU A 444 -7.51 -2.53 8.42
N VAL A 445 -8.71 -1.97 8.56
CA VAL A 445 -9.18 -0.84 7.74
C VAL A 445 -8.24 0.36 7.87
N VAL A 446 -7.87 0.75 9.10
CA VAL A 446 -6.92 1.84 9.32
C VAL A 446 -5.55 1.55 8.68
N LYS A 447 -5.06 0.31 8.79
CA LYS A 447 -3.79 -0.10 8.19
C LYS A 447 -3.82 -0.02 6.66
N ARG A 448 -4.82 -0.63 6.02
CA ARG A 448 -4.97 -0.63 4.55
C ARG A 448 -5.24 0.76 4.00
N MET A 449 -6.00 1.58 4.72
CA MET A 449 -6.24 2.96 4.29
C MET A 449 -4.99 3.83 4.34
N ASN A 450 -4.12 3.59 5.31
CA ASN A 450 -2.82 4.24 5.31
C ASN A 450 -1.94 3.77 4.13
N GLU A 451 -2.01 2.49 3.74
CA GLU A 451 -1.24 1.96 2.60
C GLU A 451 -1.76 2.47 1.24
N PHE A 452 -3.08 2.58 1.06
CA PHE A 452 -3.68 2.94 -0.23
C PHE A 452 -3.90 4.44 -0.43
N LEU A 453 -4.24 5.21 0.60
CA LEU A 453 -4.57 6.63 0.45
C LEU A 453 -3.53 7.55 1.08
N MET A 454 -2.57 7.00 1.86
CA MET A 454 -1.50 7.73 2.53
C MET A 454 -2.02 9.01 3.22
N SER A 455 -3.18 8.93 3.87
CA SER A 455 -3.77 10.07 4.57
C SER A 455 -3.04 10.34 5.88
N LYS A 456 -2.87 11.62 6.23
CA LYS A 456 -2.27 12.06 7.50
C LYS A 456 -3.04 11.48 8.70
N ARG A 457 -4.34 11.26 8.56
CA ARG A 457 -5.22 10.74 9.62
C ARG A 457 -6.30 9.80 9.07
N VAL A 458 -6.56 8.69 9.76
CA VAL A 458 -7.64 7.72 9.48
C VAL A 458 -8.27 7.24 10.77
N ALA A 459 -9.60 7.16 10.83
CA ALA A 459 -10.32 6.62 11.97
C ALA A 459 -11.55 5.83 11.52
N VAL A 460 -11.85 4.77 12.27
CA VAL A 460 -13.05 3.96 12.13
C VAL A 460 -13.89 4.14 13.39
N PHE A 461 -15.13 4.59 13.21
CA PHE A 461 -16.09 4.81 14.28
C PHE A 461 -17.23 3.81 14.18
N THR A 462 -17.64 3.22 15.30
CA THR A 462 -18.86 2.41 15.39
C THR A 462 -19.94 3.16 16.17
N LEU A 463 -21.20 2.96 15.79
CA LEU A 463 -22.35 3.57 16.45
C LEU A 463 -22.82 2.69 17.61
N ASN A 464 -22.86 3.25 18.80
CA ASN A 464 -23.57 2.62 19.93
C ASN A 464 -25.06 3.00 19.84
N ALA A 465 -25.90 2.01 19.53
CA ALA A 465 -27.34 2.18 19.32
C ALA A 465 -28.08 2.73 20.56
N GLU A 466 -27.71 2.28 21.77
CA GLU A 466 -28.36 2.70 23.03
C GLU A 466 -28.08 4.16 23.37
N LYS A 467 -26.85 4.61 23.13
CA LYS A 467 -26.38 5.96 23.53
C LYS A 467 -26.38 6.97 22.38
N GLN A 468 -26.71 6.55 21.17
CA GLN A 468 -26.65 7.36 19.93
C GLN A 468 -25.30 8.10 19.81
N ARG A 469 -24.21 7.37 20.08
CA ARG A 469 -22.85 7.90 20.18
C ARG A 469 -21.88 7.09 19.34
N LEU A 470 -20.99 7.79 18.64
CA LEU A 470 -19.93 7.18 17.87
C LEU A 470 -18.68 6.97 18.74
N HIS A 471 -18.15 5.75 18.71
CA HIS A 471 -16.94 5.37 19.43
C HIS A 471 -15.82 5.07 18.44
N ALA A 472 -14.65 5.66 18.65
CA ALA A 472 -13.47 5.37 17.84
C ALA A 472 -12.96 3.98 18.22
N VAL A 473 -13.00 3.04 17.29
CA VAL A 473 -12.52 1.66 17.51
C VAL A 473 -11.04 1.57 17.15
N ALA A 474 -10.65 2.14 16.01
CA ALA A 474 -9.27 2.22 15.58
C ALA A 474 -8.98 3.55 14.91
N GLN A 475 -7.76 4.04 15.06
CA GLN A 475 -7.35 5.32 14.50
C GLN A 475 -5.83 5.42 14.31
N ARG A 476 -5.42 6.33 13.43
CA ARG A 476 -4.03 6.71 13.18
C ARG A 476 -3.95 8.19 12.89
N GLY A 477 -2.94 8.86 13.44
CA GLY A 477 -2.71 10.30 13.23
C GLY A 477 -3.63 11.22 14.04
N PHE A 478 -4.60 10.68 14.77
CA PHE A 478 -5.44 11.43 15.71
C PHE A 478 -4.90 11.33 17.15
N LYS A 479 -4.99 12.43 17.91
CA LYS A 479 -4.82 12.46 19.37
C LYS A 479 -6.17 12.33 20.07
N LEU A 480 -6.89 11.27 19.74
CA LEU A 480 -8.21 10.96 20.28
C LEU A 480 -8.03 9.95 21.42
N ALA A 481 -8.52 10.23 22.63
CA ALA A 481 -8.38 9.27 23.73
C ALA A 481 -9.29 8.05 23.48
N PRO A 482 -8.78 6.80 23.53
CA PRO A 482 -9.54 5.59 23.17
C PRO A 482 -10.79 5.35 24.05
N HIS A 483 -10.84 5.93 25.26
CA HIS A 483 -11.94 5.75 26.22
C HIS A 483 -12.90 6.94 26.32
N HIS A 484 -12.59 8.07 25.69
CA HIS A 484 -13.52 9.20 25.60
C HIS A 484 -14.16 9.16 24.23
N GLY A 485 -15.34 8.52 24.14
CA GLY A 485 -16.14 8.55 22.93
C GLY A 485 -16.22 9.98 22.42
N ILE A 486 -15.99 10.19 21.13
CA ILE A 486 -16.24 11.52 20.58
C ILE A 486 -17.73 11.75 20.75
N ALA A 487 -18.09 12.66 21.64
CA ALA A 487 -19.47 13.01 21.90
C ALA A 487 -20.02 13.82 20.70
N PHE A 488 -20.15 13.19 19.55
CA PHE A 488 -21.11 13.60 18.55
C PHE A 488 -22.47 13.19 19.08
N LYS A 489 -23.30 14.17 19.44
CA LYS A 489 -24.74 13.95 19.35
C LYS A 489 -25.04 13.87 17.85
N VAL A 490 -25.63 12.76 17.40
CA VAL A 490 -26.16 12.60 16.02
C VAL A 490 -26.99 13.84 15.61
N THR A 491 -27.65 14.49 16.58
CA THR A 491 -28.38 15.75 16.45
C THR A 491 -27.57 17.01 16.10
N ARG A 492 -26.22 17.02 16.18
CA ARG A 492 -25.38 18.20 15.82
C ARG A 492 -24.76 18.12 14.42
N LEU A 493 -25.00 17.04 13.68
CA LEU A 493 -24.67 16.88 12.27
C LEU A 493 -25.87 17.20 11.34
N ASP A 494 -26.96 17.78 11.86
CA ASP A 494 -28.26 17.87 11.15
C ASP A 494 -28.74 16.53 10.60
N LEU A 495 -28.50 15.45 11.35
CA LEU A 495 -29.14 14.14 11.14
C LEU A 495 -30.47 14.07 11.89
N THR A 496 -31.28 15.13 11.80
CA THR A 496 -32.64 15.17 12.35
C THR A 496 -33.59 14.42 11.43
N GLU A 497 -34.08 13.29 11.94
CA GLU A 497 -35.33 12.57 11.63
C GLU A 497 -35.68 12.18 10.18
N LYS A 498 -34.96 12.59 9.12
CA LYS A 498 -35.23 12.13 7.73
C LYS A 498 -34.03 11.76 6.86
N THR A 499 -32.80 11.97 7.29
CA THR A 499 -31.60 11.61 6.50
C THR A 499 -30.60 10.90 7.40
N CYS A 500 -30.69 9.58 7.48
CA CYS A 500 -29.51 8.77 7.80
C CYS A 500 -28.43 9.16 6.78
N LEU A 501 -27.20 9.37 7.25
CA LEU A 501 -26.04 9.74 6.45
C LEU A 501 -25.81 8.62 5.40
N LYS A 502 -26.44 8.74 4.23
CA LYS A 502 -26.45 7.73 3.15
C LYS A 502 -25.41 8.04 2.07
N LYS A 503 -24.87 9.25 2.09
CA LYS A 503 -23.88 9.78 1.15
C LYS A 503 -22.59 10.15 1.89
N PRO A 504 -21.44 10.15 1.21
CA PRO A 504 -20.19 10.63 1.80
C PRO A 504 -20.29 12.13 2.11
N THR A 505 -19.81 12.54 3.28
CA THR A 505 -19.81 13.95 3.71
C THR A 505 -18.39 14.48 3.75
N ALA A 506 -18.13 15.63 3.11
CA ALA A 506 -16.76 16.17 3.02
C ALA A 506 -16.68 17.70 3.02
N LEU A 507 -15.49 18.21 3.32
CA LEU A 507 -15.13 19.61 3.07
C LEU A 507 -14.85 19.81 1.57
N GLU A 508 -15.73 20.50 0.85
CA GLU A 508 -15.68 20.66 -0.62
C GLU A 508 -14.30 21.11 -1.15
N ARG A 509 -13.60 21.98 -0.42
CA ARG A 509 -12.28 22.49 -0.82
C ARG A 509 -11.19 21.42 -0.98
N TYR A 510 -11.42 20.23 -0.45
CA TYR A 510 -10.49 19.10 -0.49
C TYR A 510 -10.95 17.97 -1.43
N ILE A 511 -12.05 18.13 -2.16
CA ILE A 511 -12.60 17.13 -3.08
C ILE A 511 -12.61 17.69 -4.51
N GLU A 512 -12.43 16.82 -5.51
CA GLU A 512 -12.57 17.16 -6.92
C GLU A 512 -14.00 17.65 -7.25
N GLN A 513 -14.11 18.71 -8.05
CA GLN A 513 -15.40 19.27 -8.44
C GLN A 513 -16.21 18.26 -9.27
N GLY A 514 -17.49 18.10 -8.95
CA GLY A 514 -18.40 17.18 -9.64
C GLY A 514 -18.59 15.83 -8.95
N VAL A 515 -17.80 15.51 -7.93
CA VAL A 515 -18.00 14.29 -7.13
C VAL A 515 -19.27 14.43 -6.27
N PRO A 516 -20.18 13.44 -6.26
CA PRO A 516 -21.43 13.50 -5.52
C PRO A 516 -21.21 13.31 -4.00
N ILE A 517 -21.01 14.43 -3.28
CA ILE A 517 -20.83 14.47 -1.82
C ILE A 517 -21.88 15.36 -1.14
N GLU A 518 -22.09 15.15 0.16
CA GLU A 518 -22.80 16.11 1.02
C GLU A 518 -21.80 17.07 1.70
N PRO A 519 -22.08 18.39 1.73
CA PRO A 519 -21.17 19.36 2.34
C PRO A 519 -21.10 19.19 3.86
N ALA A 520 -19.88 19.06 4.39
CA ALA A 520 -19.65 18.90 5.83
C ALA A 520 -19.72 20.23 6.60
N GLN A 521 -20.17 20.15 7.85
CA GLN A 521 -20.13 21.30 8.76
C GLN A 521 -18.68 21.64 9.15
N THR A 522 -18.21 22.78 8.64
CA THR A 522 -16.80 23.22 8.70
C THR A 522 -16.18 23.15 10.09
N ARG A 523 -16.86 23.67 11.12
CA ARG A 523 -16.32 23.71 12.50
C ARG A 523 -15.99 22.34 13.06
N THR A 524 -16.81 21.34 12.75
CA THR A 524 -16.66 19.99 13.30
C THR A 524 -15.53 19.26 12.60
N PHE A 525 -15.53 19.27 11.27
CA PHE A 525 -14.48 18.64 10.48
C PHE A 525 -13.12 19.31 10.73
N GLU A 526 -13.05 20.64 10.83
CA GLU A 526 -11.80 21.36 11.15
C GLU A 526 -11.31 21.07 12.57
N ARG A 527 -12.20 21.05 13.58
CA ARG A 527 -11.84 20.74 14.97
C ARG A 527 -11.20 19.36 15.10
N TRP A 528 -11.73 18.38 14.37
CA TRP A 528 -11.22 17.02 14.37
C TRP A 528 -10.18 16.76 13.29
N GLN A 529 -9.84 17.76 12.47
CA GLN A 529 -8.91 17.65 11.34
C GLN A 529 -9.30 16.54 10.35
N LEU A 530 -10.62 16.39 10.15
CA LEU A 530 -11.27 15.53 9.18
C LEU A 530 -11.53 16.28 7.88
N VAL A 531 -11.46 15.55 6.79
CA VAL A 531 -11.73 16.05 5.43
C VAL A 531 -12.95 15.37 4.84
N LEU A 532 -13.05 14.05 5.00
CA LEU A 532 -14.07 13.21 4.38
C LEU A 532 -14.51 12.12 5.35
N ALA A 533 -15.82 11.87 5.42
CA ALA A 533 -16.42 10.80 6.20
C ALA A 533 -17.39 9.99 5.33
N CYS A 534 -17.21 8.68 5.31
CA CYS A 534 -18.01 7.74 4.55
C CYS A 534 -18.85 6.86 5.50
N PRO A 535 -20.15 6.71 5.25
CA PRO A 535 -21.01 5.88 6.08
C PRO A 535 -20.74 4.39 5.87
N MET A 536 -20.61 3.66 6.97
CA MET A 536 -20.60 2.20 6.99
C MET A 536 -22.04 1.75 7.25
N LEU A 537 -22.67 1.19 6.23
CA LEU A 537 -24.08 0.82 6.24
C LEU A 537 -24.26 -0.70 6.31
N SER A 538 -25.34 -1.14 6.94
CA SER A 538 -25.83 -2.53 6.83
C SER A 538 -26.42 -2.82 5.46
N GLU A 539 -26.73 -4.08 5.19
CA GLU A 539 -27.47 -4.48 3.96
C GLU A 539 -28.82 -3.75 3.85
N GLU A 540 -29.50 -3.52 4.97
CA GLU A 540 -30.75 -2.75 5.07
C GLU A 540 -30.56 -1.22 5.06
N LYS A 541 -29.34 -0.74 4.77
CA LYS A 541 -28.97 0.69 4.74
C LYS A 541 -29.11 1.41 6.09
N GLN A 542 -28.97 0.69 7.19
CA GLN A 542 -28.87 1.29 8.53
C GLN A 542 -27.42 1.70 8.81
N LEU A 543 -27.22 2.79 9.55
CA LEU A 543 -25.89 3.30 9.87
C LEU A 543 -25.26 2.50 11.02
N LEU A 544 -24.20 1.75 10.71
CA LEU A 544 -23.43 0.98 11.71
C LEU A 544 -22.21 1.78 12.22
N GLY A 545 -21.70 2.72 11.42
CA GLY A 545 -20.54 3.51 11.78
C GLY A 545 -20.05 4.46 10.68
N LEU A 546 -18.90 5.08 10.89
CA LEU A 546 -18.28 6.01 9.95
C LEU A 546 -16.80 5.66 9.74
N LEU A 547 -16.37 5.63 8.48
CA LEU A 547 -14.96 5.68 8.10
C LEU A 547 -14.59 7.14 7.84
N ALA A 548 -13.63 7.69 8.58
CA ALA A 548 -13.24 9.09 8.45
C ALA A 548 -11.76 9.24 8.11
N VAL A 549 -11.45 10.16 7.21
CA VAL A 549 -10.08 10.46 6.75
C VAL A 549 -9.79 11.96 6.83
N GLY A 550 -8.53 12.28 7.14
CA GLY A 550 -8.00 13.64 7.12
C GLY A 550 -7.37 14.00 5.78
N GLU A 551 -6.57 15.07 5.74
CA GLU A 551 -5.78 15.45 4.56
C GLU A 551 -4.85 14.32 4.09
N LYS A 552 -4.57 14.28 2.78
CA LYS A 552 -3.52 13.41 2.23
C LYS A 552 -2.13 13.87 2.67
N GLN A 553 -1.18 12.94 2.82
CA GLN A 553 0.23 13.31 3.06
C GLN A 553 0.82 14.14 1.92
N SER A 554 0.35 13.90 0.68
CA SER A 554 0.77 14.66 -0.50
C SER A 554 0.10 16.04 -0.65
N GLU A 555 -0.81 16.40 0.28
CA GLU A 555 -1.61 17.64 0.24
C GLU A 555 -2.49 17.81 -1.01
N ALA A 556 -2.67 16.73 -1.79
CA ALA A 556 -3.56 16.71 -2.93
C ALA A 556 -5.02 16.57 -2.47
N ILE A 557 -5.95 17.08 -3.28
CA ILE A 557 -7.38 16.82 -3.12
C ILE A 557 -7.72 15.33 -3.35
N TYR A 558 -8.85 14.89 -2.84
CA TYR A 558 -9.43 13.58 -3.13
C TYR A 558 -10.13 13.62 -4.50
N THR A 559 -9.75 12.72 -5.39
CA THR A 559 -10.37 12.53 -6.71
C THR A 559 -11.61 11.67 -6.60
N GLU A 560 -12.41 11.61 -7.67
CA GLU A 560 -13.56 10.70 -7.76
C GLU A 560 -13.17 9.24 -7.43
N GLU A 561 -12.06 8.76 -8.01
CA GLU A 561 -11.53 7.41 -7.76
C GLU A 561 -11.18 7.14 -6.27
N ASP A 562 -10.71 8.15 -5.53
CA ASP A 562 -10.40 7.97 -4.10
C ASP A 562 -11.68 7.87 -3.27
N VAL A 563 -12.69 8.69 -3.61
CA VAL A 563 -13.99 8.68 -2.93
C VAL A 563 -14.70 7.35 -3.19
N ASP A 564 -14.63 6.83 -4.41
CA ASP A 564 -15.16 5.52 -4.77
C ASP A 564 -14.46 4.38 -4.00
N LEU A 565 -13.13 4.44 -3.85
CA LEU A 565 -12.41 3.46 -3.02
C LEU A 565 -12.84 3.53 -1.56
N LEU A 566 -12.97 4.73 -1.00
CA LEU A 566 -13.40 4.92 0.39
C LEU A 566 -14.82 4.43 0.62
N LEU A 567 -15.73 4.71 -0.31
CA LEU A 567 -17.11 4.20 -0.27
C LEU A 567 -17.14 2.68 -0.37
N PHE A 568 -16.35 2.09 -1.25
CA PHE A 568 -16.22 0.64 -1.36
C PHE A 568 -15.77 0.02 -0.03
N ILE A 569 -14.72 0.58 0.58
CA ILE A 569 -14.18 0.06 1.85
C ILE A 569 -15.16 0.28 2.99
N ALA A 570 -15.83 1.43 3.05
CA ALA A 570 -16.86 1.69 4.06
C ALA A 570 -18.03 0.71 3.94
N ALA A 571 -18.49 0.41 2.71
CA ALA A 571 -19.55 -0.56 2.46
C ALA A 571 -19.15 -1.98 2.88
N GLN A 572 -17.97 -2.44 2.46
CA GLN A 572 -17.45 -3.77 2.83
C GLN A 572 -17.19 -3.90 4.33
N THR A 573 -16.75 -2.82 4.98
CA THR A 573 -16.58 -2.78 6.44
C THR A 573 -17.92 -2.85 7.15
N GLY A 574 -18.95 -2.15 6.66
CA GLY A 574 -20.32 -2.23 7.18
C GLY A 574 -20.88 -3.65 7.16
N LEU A 575 -20.79 -4.33 6.00
CA LEU A 575 -21.21 -5.72 5.86
C LEU A 575 -20.44 -6.68 6.80
N ALA A 576 -19.14 -6.45 6.97
CA ALA A 576 -18.32 -7.26 7.86
C ALA A 576 -18.64 -7.03 9.35
N LEU A 577 -18.96 -5.79 9.74
CA LEU A 577 -19.43 -5.48 11.10
C LEU A 577 -20.74 -6.21 11.41
N GLU A 578 -21.71 -6.12 10.50
CA GLU A 578 -23.00 -6.82 10.61
C GLU A 578 -22.80 -8.34 10.71
N ARG A 579 -21.94 -8.93 9.87
CA ARG A 579 -21.58 -10.36 9.95
C ARG A 579 -21.03 -10.73 11.33
N ILE A 580 -20.10 -9.96 11.88
CA ILE A 580 -19.47 -10.24 13.17
C ILE A 580 -20.51 -10.16 14.30
N GLU A 581 -21.39 -9.16 14.26
CA GLU A 581 -22.44 -8.96 15.27
C GLU A 581 -23.49 -10.09 15.23
N LEU A 582 -23.94 -10.48 14.03
CA LEU A 582 -24.84 -11.62 13.82
C LEU A 582 -24.22 -12.95 14.25
N GLN A 583 -22.94 -13.18 13.95
CA GLN A 583 -22.22 -14.38 14.40
C GLN A 583 -22.16 -14.47 15.93
N LYS A 584 -21.94 -13.33 16.60
CA LYS A 584 -21.93 -13.27 18.06
C LYS A 584 -23.31 -13.56 18.64
N GLU A 585 -24.37 -13.02 18.05
CA GLU A 585 -25.75 -13.29 18.49
C GLU A 585 -26.12 -14.77 18.29
N LEU A 586 -25.77 -15.35 17.14
CA LEU A 586 -25.98 -16.77 16.84
C LEU A 586 -25.28 -17.69 17.84
N LEU A 587 -24.03 -17.39 18.22
CA LEU A 587 -23.30 -18.16 19.22
C LEU A 587 -24.01 -18.13 20.58
N LEU A 588 -24.43 -16.95 21.04
CA LEU A 588 -25.16 -16.79 22.30
C LEU A 588 -26.48 -17.58 22.29
N LYS A 589 -27.27 -17.46 21.21
CA LYS A 589 -28.53 -18.20 21.05
C LYS A 589 -28.32 -19.71 20.98
N SER A 590 -27.25 -20.16 20.31
CA SER A 590 -26.91 -21.59 20.24
C SER A 590 -26.55 -22.15 21.62
N GLU A 591 -25.83 -21.37 22.43
CA GLU A 591 -25.44 -21.77 23.78
C GLU A 591 -26.67 -21.83 24.71
N GLU A 592 -27.57 -20.85 24.61
CA GLU A 592 -28.85 -20.85 25.33
C GLU A 592 -29.73 -22.05 24.92
N ALA A 593 -29.85 -22.32 23.61
CA ALA A 593 -30.62 -23.45 23.11
C ALA A 593 -30.06 -24.80 23.58
N LYS A 594 -28.72 -24.94 23.62
CA LYS A 594 -28.06 -26.14 24.15
C LYS A 594 -28.41 -26.35 25.62
N ARG A 595 -28.31 -25.30 26.45
CA ARG A 595 -28.65 -25.35 27.87
C ARG A 595 -30.11 -25.71 28.11
N LEU A 596 -31.03 -25.14 27.33
CA LEU A 596 -32.46 -25.46 27.38
C LEU A 596 -32.72 -26.93 27.03
N LYS A 597 -32.02 -27.47 26.03
CA LYS A 597 -32.14 -28.87 25.63
C LYS A 597 -31.67 -29.82 26.74
N GLU A 598 -30.51 -29.56 27.34
CA GLU A 598 -29.97 -30.35 28.46
C GLU A 598 -30.95 -30.37 29.65
N LEU A 599 -31.52 -29.21 30.01
CA LEU A 599 -32.56 -29.12 31.05
C LEU A 599 -33.82 -29.92 30.70
N SER A 600 -34.26 -29.87 29.44
CA SER A 600 -35.43 -30.60 28.98
C SER A 600 -35.20 -32.12 29.02
N GLU A 601 -34.01 -32.59 28.64
CA GLU A 601 -33.66 -34.01 28.69
C GLU A 601 -33.65 -34.54 30.13
N MET A 602 -33.01 -33.81 31.06
CA MET A 602 -33.02 -34.17 32.49
C MET A 602 -34.44 -34.25 33.06
N LYS A 603 -35.32 -33.29 32.71
CA LYS A 603 -36.73 -33.31 33.13
C LYS A 603 -37.47 -34.54 32.60
N SER A 604 -37.26 -34.91 31.33
CA SER A 604 -37.88 -36.08 30.73
C SER A 604 -37.42 -37.38 31.40
N TYR A 605 -36.11 -37.50 31.66
CA TYR A 605 -35.55 -38.64 32.41
C TYR A 605 -36.15 -38.75 33.81
N PHE A 606 -36.29 -37.63 34.53
CA PHE A 606 -36.93 -37.59 35.84
C PHE A 606 -38.37 -38.11 35.83
N ILE A 607 -39.22 -37.58 34.93
CA ILE A 607 -40.64 -37.98 34.85
C ILE A 607 -40.76 -39.45 34.49
N SER A 608 -39.95 -39.93 33.54
CA SER A 608 -39.95 -41.34 33.11
C SER A 608 -39.50 -42.29 34.23
N GLY A 609 -38.41 -41.96 34.93
CA GLY A 609 -37.85 -42.78 36.02
C GLY A 609 -38.82 -42.90 37.20
N VAL A 610 -39.35 -41.76 37.67
CA VAL A 610 -40.33 -41.75 38.78
C VAL A 610 -41.60 -42.53 38.41
N SER A 611 -42.10 -42.36 37.18
CA SER A 611 -43.30 -43.07 36.72
C SER A 611 -43.11 -44.60 36.72
N HIS A 612 -41.94 -45.09 36.34
CA HIS A 612 -41.63 -46.51 36.32
C HIS A 612 -41.55 -47.09 37.74
N ASP A 613 -40.87 -46.39 38.65
CA ASP A 613 -40.65 -46.86 40.02
C ASP A 613 -41.90 -46.75 40.90
N LEU A 614 -42.86 -45.88 40.57
CA LEU A 614 -44.19 -45.86 41.19
C LEU A 614 -45.11 -46.96 40.63
N ARG A 615 -44.98 -47.33 39.35
CA ARG A 615 -45.84 -48.34 38.72
C ARG A 615 -45.61 -49.74 39.30
N THR A 616 -44.35 -50.10 39.57
CA THR A 616 -43.98 -51.42 40.07
C THR A 616 -44.67 -51.81 41.40
N PRO A 617 -44.57 -51.01 42.49
CA PRO A 617 -45.27 -51.30 43.75
C PRO A 617 -46.79 -51.26 43.57
N LEU A 618 -47.31 -50.34 42.74
CA LEU A 618 -48.75 -50.24 42.47
C LEU A 618 -49.30 -51.50 41.77
N THR A 619 -48.56 -52.06 40.82
CA THR A 619 -48.91 -53.33 40.16
C THR A 619 -48.88 -54.49 41.16
N SER A 620 -47.90 -54.52 42.06
CA SER A 620 -47.82 -55.55 43.11
C SER A 620 -49.01 -55.45 44.07
N ILE A 621 -49.30 -54.27 44.60
CA ILE A 621 -50.46 -54.02 45.48
C ILE A 621 -51.75 -54.48 44.80
N ARG A 622 -51.94 -54.11 43.53
CA ARG A 622 -53.12 -54.51 42.76
C ARG A 622 -53.21 -56.03 42.58
N LEU A 623 -52.12 -56.70 42.20
CA LEU A 623 -52.11 -58.16 42.02
C LEU A 623 -52.47 -58.88 43.32
N PHE A 624 -51.84 -58.52 44.44
CA PHE A 624 -52.12 -59.18 45.72
C PHE A 624 -53.51 -58.83 46.27
N ALA A 625 -54.04 -57.64 45.97
CA ALA A 625 -55.42 -57.30 46.27
C ALA A 625 -56.41 -58.14 45.43
N GLU A 626 -56.16 -58.33 44.14
CA GLU A 626 -56.96 -59.21 43.27
C GLU A 626 -56.89 -60.67 43.74
N LEU A 627 -55.71 -61.15 44.20
CA LEU A 627 -55.57 -62.49 44.77
C LEU A 627 -56.36 -62.66 46.08
N LEU A 628 -56.46 -61.63 46.92
CA LEU A 628 -57.27 -61.67 48.14
C LEU A 628 -58.78 -61.79 47.87
N GLU A 629 -59.25 -61.41 46.68
CA GLU A 629 -60.65 -61.56 46.26
C GLU A 629 -61.00 -62.97 45.76
N SER A 630 -60.01 -63.87 45.62
CA SER A 630 -60.24 -65.22 45.10
C SER A 630 -60.83 -66.19 46.14
N ASP A 631 -61.81 -67.00 45.71
CA ASP A 631 -62.47 -67.98 46.57
C ASP A 631 -61.54 -69.15 46.94
N GLY A 632 -61.55 -69.54 48.23
CA GLY A 632 -60.80 -70.70 48.73
C GLY A 632 -59.44 -70.40 49.37
N LEU A 633 -59.14 -69.14 49.69
CA LEU A 633 -57.89 -68.74 50.35
C LEU A 633 -57.79 -69.19 51.81
N GLU A 634 -56.64 -69.74 52.19
CA GLU A 634 -56.34 -70.01 53.58
C GLU A 634 -56.02 -68.72 54.35
N LYS A 635 -56.37 -68.67 55.64
CA LYS A 635 -56.19 -67.49 56.50
C LYS A 635 -54.71 -67.06 56.62
N GLU A 636 -53.79 -68.01 56.49
CA GLU A 636 -52.34 -67.76 56.53
C GLU A 636 -51.87 -67.09 55.23
N GLN A 637 -52.29 -67.59 54.06
CA GLN A 637 -52.02 -66.99 52.76
C GLN A 637 -52.60 -65.57 52.62
N ALA A 638 -53.79 -65.33 53.15
CA ALA A 638 -54.40 -63.99 53.16
C ALA A 638 -53.58 -63.00 54.01
N LYS A 639 -52.99 -63.47 55.12
CA LYS A 639 -52.14 -62.66 55.97
C LYS A 639 -50.81 -62.31 55.28
N ASP A 640 -50.25 -63.25 54.52
CA ASP A 640 -49.05 -63.02 53.71
C ASP A 640 -49.30 -61.98 52.61
N TYR A 641 -50.42 -62.09 51.88
CA TYR A 641 -50.79 -61.11 50.85
C TYR A 641 -51.04 -59.72 51.43
N LEU A 642 -51.73 -59.60 52.57
CA LEU A 642 -51.89 -58.33 53.29
C LEU A 642 -50.55 -57.75 53.72
N SER A 643 -49.62 -58.58 54.20
CA SER A 643 -48.27 -58.13 54.57
C SER A 643 -47.50 -57.60 53.36
N ILE A 644 -47.67 -58.20 52.18
CA ILE A 644 -47.02 -57.74 50.94
C ILE A 644 -47.62 -56.39 50.50
N ILE A 645 -48.95 -56.25 50.51
CA ILE A 645 -49.62 -54.98 50.19
C ILE A 645 -49.16 -53.86 51.14
N GLN A 646 -49.08 -54.15 52.44
CA GLN A 646 -48.60 -53.19 53.43
C GLN A 646 -47.15 -52.78 53.14
N GLY A 647 -46.25 -53.75 52.90
CA GLY A 647 -44.85 -53.47 52.57
C GLY A 647 -44.68 -52.63 51.29
N GLU A 648 -45.45 -52.91 50.24
CA GLU A 648 -45.39 -52.13 49.00
C GLU A 648 -46.00 -50.73 49.15
N THR A 649 -46.98 -50.55 50.04
CA THR A 649 -47.56 -49.23 50.37
C THR A 649 -46.55 -48.37 51.12
N GLU A 650 -45.89 -48.92 52.14
CA GLU A 650 -44.81 -48.23 52.88
C GLU A 650 -43.63 -47.87 51.96
N ARG A 651 -43.32 -48.75 50.99
CA ARG A 651 -42.32 -48.47 49.96
C ARG A 651 -42.73 -47.31 49.05
N LEU A 652 -43.98 -47.26 48.62
CA LEU A 652 -44.53 -46.18 47.79
C LEU A 652 -44.51 -44.83 48.52
N GLU A 653 -44.81 -44.82 49.82
CA GLU A 653 -44.74 -43.62 50.66
C GLU A 653 -43.32 -43.05 50.74
N ARG A 654 -42.32 -43.92 51.01
CA ARG A 654 -40.90 -43.52 50.99
C ARG A 654 -40.44 -43.00 49.62
N LEU A 655 -40.93 -43.60 48.54
CA LEU A 655 -40.67 -43.16 47.17
C LEU A 655 -41.17 -41.72 46.93
N ILE A 656 -42.41 -41.43 47.34
CA ILE A 656 -43.02 -40.11 47.20
C ILE A 656 -42.28 -39.07 48.06
N GLU A 657 -41.96 -39.40 49.30
CA GLU A 657 -41.25 -38.47 50.20
C GLU A 657 -39.85 -38.14 49.67
N ASN A 658 -39.14 -39.12 49.10
CA ASN A 658 -37.85 -38.89 48.45
C ASN A 658 -37.95 -37.94 47.24
N VAL A 659 -38.99 -38.08 46.41
CA VAL A 659 -39.23 -37.20 45.26
C VAL A 659 -39.59 -35.77 45.71
N LEU A 660 -40.45 -35.62 46.74
CA LEU A 660 -40.79 -34.33 47.31
C LEU A 660 -39.60 -33.64 47.96
N THR A 661 -38.78 -34.41 48.67
CA THR A 661 -37.54 -33.98 49.31
C THR A 661 -36.53 -33.47 48.28
N PHE A 662 -36.37 -34.18 47.16
CA PHE A 662 -35.56 -33.75 46.02
C PHE A 662 -36.10 -32.46 45.38
N ALA A 663 -37.41 -32.39 45.11
CA ALA A 663 -38.03 -31.22 44.48
C ALA A 663 -37.94 -29.94 45.34
N LYS A 664 -38.01 -30.06 46.68
CA LYS A 664 -37.79 -28.95 47.63
C LYS A 664 -36.33 -28.47 47.61
N GLN A 665 -35.39 -29.39 47.41
CA GLN A 665 -33.96 -29.14 47.41
C GLN A 665 -33.50 -28.41 46.13
N GLU A 666 -33.99 -28.83 44.96
CA GLU A 666 -33.73 -28.15 43.66
C GLU A 666 -34.19 -26.69 43.64
N ARG A 667 -35.23 -26.35 44.41
CA ARG A 667 -35.71 -24.96 44.53
C ARG A 667 -34.92 -24.13 45.55
N GLY A 668 -33.91 -24.70 46.20
CA GLY A 668 -33.18 -24.05 47.29
C GLY A 668 -34.04 -23.75 48.53
N MET A 669 -35.20 -24.40 48.66
CA MET A 669 -36.21 -24.10 49.69
C MET A 669 -36.04 -24.95 50.96
N LYS A 670 -34.94 -25.70 51.10
CA LYS A 670 -34.71 -26.60 52.22
C LYS A 670 -33.86 -25.89 53.28
N SER A 671 -34.42 -25.65 54.47
CA SER A 671 -33.68 -25.11 55.62
C SER A 671 -33.18 -26.25 56.51
N TYR A 672 -31.87 -26.29 56.76
CA TYR A 672 -31.24 -27.21 57.71
C TYR A 672 -31.26 -26.61 59.13
N GLN A 673 -31.57 -27.41 60.13
CA GLN A 673 -31.53 -27.00 61.54
C GLN A 673 -30.18 -27.38 62.13
N MET A 674 -29.17 -26.56 61.86
CA MET A 674 -27.80 -26.79 62.31
C MET A 674 -27.67 -26.53 63.82
N ALA A 675 -27.23 -27.54 64.59
CA ALA A 675 -26.95 -27.45 66.01
C ALA A 675 -25.66 -28.20 66.36
N GLU A 676 -25.07 -27.91 67.53
CA GLU A 676 -23.92 -28.68 68.02
C GLU A 676 -24.37 -30.11 68.36
N LEU A 677 -23.76 -31.09 67.70
CA LEU A 677 -24.17 -32.49 67.72
C LEU A 677 -22.96 -33.40 67.89
N ASP A 678 -23.05 -34.36 68.80
CA ASP A 678 -22.07 -35.44 68.92
C ASP A 678 -22.38 -36.58 67.94
N VAL A 679 -21.55 -36.70 66.90
CA VAL A 679 -21.71 -37.71 65.84
C VAL A 679 -21.50 -39.12 66.37
N ALA A 680 -20.65 -39.31 67.39
CA ALA A 680 -20.41 -40.63 67.98
C ALA A 680 -21.69 -41.16 68.63
N ARG A 681 -22.35 -40.32 69.43
CA ARG A 681 -23.63 -40.64 70.07
C ARG A 681 -24.75 -40.84 69.05
N LEU A 682 -24.82 -40.02 68.00
CA LEU A 682 -25.80 -40.19 66.92
C LEU A 682 -25.62 -41.55 66.23
N ALA A 683 -24.38 -41.89 65.86
CA ALA A 683 -24.07 -43.16 65.19
C ALA A 683 -24.43 -44.38 66.06
N GLU A 684 -24.15 -44.32 67.37
CA GLU A 684 -24.58 -45.36 68.31
C GLU A 684 -26.10 -45.54 68.31
N GLN A 685 -26.87 -44.46 68.40
CA GLN A 685 -28.33 -44.51 68.36
C GLN A 685 -28.87 -45.10 67.06
N VAL A 686 -28.27 -44.76 65.92
CA VAL A 686 -28.64 -45.32 64.61
C VAL A 686 -28.37 -46.82 64.57
N LEU A 687 -27.18 -47.25 65.00
CA LEU A 687 -26.81 -48.67 64.98
C LEU A 687 -27.64 -49.51 65.96
N GLU A 688 -28.00 -48.95 67.12
CA GLU A 688 -28.91 -49.60 68.09
C GLU A 688 -30.30 -49.81 67.49
N ARG A 689 -30.86 -48.80 66.81
CA ARG A 689 -32.14 -48.94 66.08
C ARG A 689 -32.07 -49.99 64.99
N PHE A 690 -30.92 -50.12 64.32
CA PHE A 690 -30.69 -51.09 63.26
C PHE A 690 -30.34 -52.50 63.77
N ALA A 691 -30.11 -52.70 65.07
CA ALA A 691 -29.73 -54.00 65.62
C ALA A 691 -30.73 -55.11 65.25
N TYR A 692 -32.03 -54.84 65.46
CA TYR A 692 -33.09 -55.79 65.09
C TYR A 692 -33.17 -56.04 63.57
N TYR A 693 -32.92 -55.01 62.76
CA TYR A 693 -32.90 -55.12 61.31
C TYR A 693 -31.73 -56.00 60.82
N PHE A 694 -30.53 -55.80 61.38
CA PHE A 694 -29.37 -56.64 61.09
C PHE A 694 -29.58 -58.09 61.53
N GLU A 695 -30.17 -58.33 62.71
CA GLU A 695 -30.54 -59.67 63.17
C GLU A 695 -31.53 -60.36 62.23
N THR A 696 -32.62 -59.66 61.86
CA THR A 696 -33.64 -60.17 60.95
C THR A 696 -33.06 -60.50 59.58
N GLN A 697 -32.15 -59.67 59.09
CA GLN A 697 -31.48 -59.86 57.81
C GLN A 697 -30.27 -60.82 57.89
N LYS A 698 -29.91 -61.35 59.07
CA LYS A 698 -28.73 -62.20 59.31
C LYS A 698 -27.41 -61.54 58.90
N VAL A 699 -27.25 -60.26 59.24
CA VAL A 699 -26.05 -59.45 58.96
C VAL A 699 -25.12 -59.46 60.17
N THR A 700 -23.84 -59.71 59.93
CA THR A 700 -22.79 -59.57 60.95
C THR A 700 -22.21 -58.15 60.89
N LEU A 701 -22.45 -57.37 61.93
CA LEU A 701 -21.98 -55.98 62.06
C LEU A 701 -20.69 -55.93 62.90
N TYR A 702 -19.60 -55.44 62.31
CA TYR A 702 -18.39 -55.07 63.02
C TYR A 702 -18.40 -53.58 63.29
N LYS A 703 -18.50 -53.14 64.54
CA LYS A 703 -18.53 -51.72 64.90
C LYS A 703 -17.26 -51.31 65.66
N GLN A 704 -16.64 -50.21 65.24
CA GLN A 704 -15.55 -49.55 65.93
C GLN A 704 -15.84 -48.05 66.00
N ILE A 705 -16.34 -47.60 67.14
CA ILE A 705 -16.75 -46.20 67.34
C ILE A 705 -15.80 -45.57 68.35
N SER A 706 -15.31 -44.37 68.05
CA SER A 706 -14.51 -43.55 68.96
C SER A 706 -15.24 -43.33 70.28
N THR A 707 -14.56 -43.58 71.40
CA THR A 707 -15.09 -43.35 72.76
C THR A 707 -15.10 -41.87 73.16
N SER A 708 -14.39 -41.00 72.42
CA SER A 708 -14.37 -39.56 72.64
C SER A 708 -15.50 -38.87 71.85
N PRO A 709 -16.20 -37.87 72.43
CA PRO A 709 -17.27 -37.15 71.75
C PRO A 709 -16.73 -36.40 70.53
N LEU A 710 -17.42 -36.53 69.39
CA LEU A 710 -17.06 -35.91 68.12
C LEU A 710 -18.10 -34.84 67.77
N LEU A 711 -17.91 -33.65 68.33
CA LEU A 711 -18.84 -32.52 68.16
C LEU A 711 -18.69 -31.91 66.76
N ILE A 712 -19.80 -31.79 66.03
CA ILE A 712 -19.92 -31.08 64.76
C ILE A 712 -21.06 -30.06 64.83
N ASN A 713 -21.13 -29.14 63.88
CA ASN A 713 -22.35 -28.34 63.67
C ASN A 713 -23.19 -29.01 62.58
N GLY A 714 -24.33 -29.59 62.95
CA GLY A 714 -25.14 -30.40 62.05
C GLY A 714 -26.59 -30.58 62.45
N ASP A 715 -27.38 -31.03 61.48
CA ASP A 715 -28.79 -31.40 61.60
C ASP A 715 -28.88 -32.91 61.90
N ALA A 716 -29.34 -33.24 63.11
CA ALA A 716 -29.36 -34.61 63.62
C ALA A 716 -30.25 -35.54 62.78
N ASP A 717 -31.42 -35.07 62.34
CA ASP A 717 -32.37 -35.88 61.59
C ASP A 717 -31.83 -36.20 60.19
N ARG A 718 -31.15 -35.23 59.56
CA ARG A 718 -30.59 -35.41 58.21
C ARG A 718 -29.36 -36.29 58.20
N LEU A 719 -28.50 -36.17 59.20
CA LEU A 719 -27.35 -37.06 59.35
C LEU A 719 -27.78 -38.49 59.70
N THR A 720 -28.84 -38.64 60.51
CA THR A 720 -29.50 -39.93 60.75
C THR A 720 -29.95 -40.54 59.43
N GLU A 721 -30.74 -39.83 58.64
CA GLU A 721 -31.24 -40.28 57.33
C GLU A 721 -30.09 -40.63 56.36
N ALA A 722 -28.98 -39.89 56.38
CA ALA A 722 -27.82 -40.17 55.55
C ALA A 722 -27.11 -41.48 55.96
N LEU A 723 -26.93 -41.71 57.26
CA LEU A 723 -26.34 -42.95 57.78
C LEU A 723 -27.26 -44.15 57.51
N GLU A 724 -28.57 -44.01 57.74
CA GLU A 724 -29.55 -45.05 57.45
C GLU A 724 -29.54 -45.44 55.97
N ASN A 725 -29.49 -44.47 55.06
CA ASN A 725 -29.41 -44.74 53.61
C ASN A 725 -28.16 -45.54 53.23
N LEU A 726 -26.99 -45.23 53.81
CA LEU A 726 -25.77 -45.98 53.54
C LEU A 726 -25.80 -47.39 54.15
N LEU A 727 -26.32 -47.55 55.37
CA LEU A 727 -26.46 -48.86 56.03
C LEU A 727 -27.45 -49.76 55.29
N VAL A 728 -28.59 -49.22 54.87
CA VAL A 728 -29.56 -49.95 54.05
C VAL A 728 -28.92 -50.36 52.72
N ASN A 729 -28.17 -49.48 52.05
CA ASN A 729 -27.47 -49.83 50.82
C ASN A 729 -26.44 -50.95 51.05
N ALA A 730 -25.64 -50.87 52.11
CA ALA A 730 -24.64 -51.88 52.46
C ALA A 730 -25.27 -53.28 52.65
N VAL A 731 -26.44 -53.38 53.29
CA VAL A 731 -27.18 -54.65 53.43
C VAL A 731 -27.74 -55.12 52.08
N LYS A 732 -28.36 -54.20 51.36
CA LYS A 732 -29.14 -54.49 50.16
C LYS A 732 -28.28 -54.95 48.98
N TYR A 733 -27.06 -54.42 48.84
CA TYR A 733 -26.11 -54.80 47.80
C TYR A 733 -25.15 -55.93 48.24
N SER A 734 -25.42 -56.57 49.39
CA SER A 734 -24.66 -57.70 49.94
C SER A 734 -25.51 -58.98 50.06
N PRO A 735 -25.94 -59.59 48.94
CA PRO A 735 -26.83 -60.75 48.97
C PRO A 735 -26.15 -62.03 49.49
N GLU A 736 -24.88 -62.27 49.14
CA GLU A 736 -24.15 -63.51 49.45
C GLU A 736 -23.34 -63.42 50.76
N HIS A 737 -22.71 -62.27 51.02
CA HIS A 737 -21.83 -62.05 52.16
C HIS A 737 -22.31 -60.87 53.00
N LYS A 738 -23.11 -61.15 54.02
CA LYS A 738 -23.73 -60.14 54.89
C LYS A 738 -22.82 -59.69 56.03
N GLU A 739 -21.62 -59.24 55.69
CA GLU A 739 -20.68 -58.63 56.63
C GLU A 739 -20.57 -57.13 56.35
N ILE A 740 -20.83 -56.31 57.37
CA ILE A 740 -20.73 -54.85 57.28
C ILE A 740 -19.82 -54.36 58.40
N SER A 741 -18.86 -53.51 58.07
CA SER A 741 -18.02 -52.81 59.05
C SER A 741 -18.40 -51.33 59.13
N PHE A 742 -18.61 -50.84 60.35
CA PHE A 742 -18.85 -49.44 60.65
C PHE A 742 -17.71 -48.92 61.52
N GLU A 743 -16.95 -47.97 61.01
CA GLU A 743 -15.87 -47.31 61.75
C GLU A 743 -16.17 -45.82 61.87
N LEU A 744 -16.03 -45.28 63.08
CA LEU A 744 -16.09 -43.84 63.33
C LEU A 744 -14.89 -43.42 64.15
N CYS A 745 -14.01 -42.62 63.55
CA CYS A 745 -12.80 -42.13 64.21
C CYS A 745 -12.60 -40.63 63.97
N GLN A 746 -11.88 -39.98 64.88
CA GLN A 746 -11.33 -38.67 64.63
C GLN A 746 -10.07 -38.80 63.77
N LYS A 747 -10.04 -38.13 62.62
CA LYS A 747 -8.83 -38.01 61.80
C LYS A 747 -8.53 -36.54 61.58
N GLN A 748 -7.40 -36.09 62.14
CA GLN A 748 -7.01 -34.69 62.19
C GLN A 748 -8.13 -33.82 62.80
N ASN A 749 -8.89 -33.17 61.92
CA ASN A 749 -9.84 -32.13 62.24
C ASN A 749 -11.28 -32.43 61.77
N ALA A 750 -11.53 -33.70 61.50
CA ALA A 750 -12.81 -34.18 61.03
C ALA A 750 -13.20 -35.48 61.74
N ALA A 751 -14.50 -35.68 61.92
CA ALA A 751 -15.09 -36.97 62.18
C ALA A 751 -15.16 -37.74 60.86
N VAL A 752 -14.55 -38.92 60.80
CA VAL A 752 -14.54 -39.79 59.63
C VAL A 752 -15.39 -41.02 59.92
N VAL A 753 -16.50 -41.17 59.18
CA VAL A 753 -17.35 -42.36 59.20
C VAL A 753 -17.00 -43.21 58.00
N LYS A 754 -16.64 -44.48 58.21
CA LYS A 754 -16.48 -45.47 57.14
C LYS A 754 -17.52 -46.56 57.29
N ILE A 755 -18.19 -46.87 56.20
CA ILE A 755 -19.16 -47.97 56.10
C ILE A 755 -18.67 -48.85 54.97
N SER A 756 -18.24 -50.07 55.29
CA SER A 756 -17.76 -51.02 54.30
C SER A 756 -18.62 -52.28 54.29
N ASP A 757 -18.89 -52.79 53.09
CA ASP A 757 -19.63 -54.01 52.84
C ASP A 757 -18.79 -55.00 52.02
N LYS A 758 -19.14 -56.29 52.07
CA LYS A 758 -18.57 -57.33 51.19
C LYS A 758 -19.55 -57.72 50.08
N GLY A 759 -20.25 -56.74 49.53
CA GLY A 759 -21.28 -56.93 48.53
C GLY A 759 -20.76 -57.08 47.09
N ILE A 760 -21.66 -56.85 46.13
CA ILE A 760 -21.39 -57.04 44.70
C ILE A 760 -20.33 -56.10 44.12
N GLY A 761 -20.02 -55.00 44.82
CA GLY A 761 -19.07 -53.96 44.36
C GLY A 761 -19.63 -53.06 43.25
N ILE A 762 -18.87 -52.03 42.89
CA ILE A 762 -19.23 -51.00 41.90
C ILE A 762 -18.14 -50.96 40.82
N ALA A 763 -18.55 -50.88 39.55
CA ALA A 763 -17.63 -50.77 38.43
C ALA A 763 -16.90 -49.42 38.42
N SER A 764 -15.64 -49.41 38.00
CA SER A 764 -14.76 -48.23 38.09
C SER A 764 -15.26 -47.02 37.28
N ASP A 765 -15.97 -47.25 36.18
CA ASP A 765 -16.56 -46.24 35.29
C ASP A 765 -17.91 -45.67 35.81
N GLU A 766 -18.41 -46.23 36.91
CA GLU A 766 -19.66 -45.84 37.56
C GLU A 766 -19.42 -45.09 38.88
N LEU A 767 -18.22 -45.14 39.48
CA LEU A 767 -17.90 -44.55 40.80
C LEU A 767 -18.22 -43.05 40.90
N ASP A 768 -18.02 -42.28 39.83
CA ASP A 768 -18.35 -40.85 39.82
C ASP A 768 -19.85 -40.59 39.64
N LYS A 769 -20.55 -41.53 38.99
CA LYS A 769 -21.96 -41.41 38.60
C LYS A 769 -22.93 -41.88 39.68
N ILE A 770 -22.51 -42.73 40.62
CA ILE A 770 -23.41 -43.26 41.67
C ILE A 770 -24.02 -42.19 42.58
N PHE A 771 -23.41 -41.00 42.62
CA PHE A 771 -23.93 -39.86 43.37
C PHE A 771 -24.84 -38.95 42.52
N GLU A 772 -24.91 -39.17 41.21
CA GLU A 772 -25.86 -38.46 40.34
C GLU A 772 -27.29 -38.91 40.70
N PRO A 773 -28.23 -37.97 40.83
CA PRO A 773 -29.64 -38.32 41.07
C PRO A 773 -30.15 -39.30 40.01
N PHE A 774 -30.90 -40.31 40.44
CA PHE A 774 -31.54 -41.32 39.57
C PHE A 774 -30.58 -42.27 38.86
N TYR A 775 -29.27 -42.15 39.08
CA TYR A 775 -28.32 -43.08 38.49
C TYR A 775 -28.50 -44.47 39.11
N ARG A 776 -28.55 -45.47 38.24
CA ARG A 776 -28.58 -46.89 38.60
C ARG A 776 -27.51 -47.60 37.78
N SER A 777 -26.77 -48.49 38.45
CA SER A 777 -25.72 -49.28 37.82
C SER A 777 -26.26 -50.06 36.62
N THR A 778 -25.43 -50.18 35.60
CA THR A 778 -25.73 -50.94 34.38
C THR A 778 -25.60 -52.45 34.57
N ASP A 779 -24.97 -52.90 35.67
CA ASP A 779 -24.78 -54.31 36.04
C ASP A 779 -26.12 -55.02 36.31
N GLU A 780 -26.29 -56.22 35.75
CA GLU A 780 -27.50 -57.04 35.91
C GLU A 780 -27.76 -57.43 37.37
N LYS A 781 -26.72 -57.72 38.17
CA LYS A 781 -26.86 -58.04 39.60
C LYS A 781 -27.32 -56.83 40.41
N ALA A 782 -26.85 -55.63 40.05
CA ALA A 782 -27.26 -54.38 40.69
C ALA A 782 -28.66 -53.90 40.22
N LYS A 783 -29.06 -54.19 38.98
CA LYS A 783 -30.40 -53.85 38.44
C LYS A 783 -31.54 -54.60 39.12
N GLN A 784 -31.31 -55.86 39.50
CA GLN A 784 -32.29 -56.69 40.21
C GLN A 784 -32.59 -56.14 41.62
N VAL A 785 -31.68 -55.36 42.19
CA VAL A 785 -31.83 -54.70 43.49
C VAL A 785 -32.65 -53.41 43.31
N GLY A 786 -33.94 -53.44 43.67
CA GLY A 786 -34.88 -52.33 43.39
C GLY A 786 -34.68 -51.08 44.26
N GLY A 787 -34.61 -49.87 43.68
CA GLY A 787 -34.49 -48.59 44.39
C GLY A 787 -34.49 -47.36 43.45
N THR A 788 -34.67 -46.16 44.00
CA THR A 788 -34.92 -44.89 43.27
C THR A 788 -33.71 -44.23 42.62
N GLY A 789 -32.50 -44.63 42.99
CA GLY A 789 -31.28 -43.87 42.65
C GLY A 789 -31.19 -42.49 43.31
N LEU A 790 -32.06 -42.16 44.27
CA LEU A 790 -32.04 -40.87 44.97
C LEU A 790 -31.21 -40.90 46.26
N GLY A 791 -31.11 -42.06 46.93
CA GLY A 791 -30.51 -42.16 48.27
C GLY A 791 -29.08 -41.62 48.35
N LEU A 792 -28.18 -42.03 47.44
CA LEU A 792 -26.78 -41.56 47.46
C LEU A 792 -26.63 -40.08 47.08
N SER A 793 -27.47 -39.56 46.18
CA SER A 793 -27.50 -38.13 45.87
C SER A 793 -27.95 -37.28 47.07
N LEU A 794 -28.90 -37.78 47.86
CA LEU A 794 -29.36 -37.12 49.08
C LEU A 794 -28.29 -37.18 50.18
N VAL A 795 -27.60 -38.32 50.34
CA VAL A 795 -26.46 -38.45 51.25
C VAL A 795 -25.37 -37.45 50.87
N LYS A 796 -24.95 -37.40 49.60
CA LYS A 796 -23.93 -36.46 49.13
C LYS A 796 -24.31 -35.02 49.44
N HIS A 797 -25.52 -34.62 49.11
CA HIS A 797 -25.98 -33.26 49.36
C HIS A 797 -26.10 -32.92 50.86
N THR A 798 -26.59 -33.86 51.68
CA THR A 798 -26.61 -33.68 53.14
C THR A 798 -25.20 -33.45 53.66
N ILE A 799 -24.22 -34.27 53.26
CA ILE A 799 -22.84 -34.15 53.73
C ILE A 799 -22.19 -32.85 53.25
N GLU A 800 -22.42 -32.44 52.00
CA GLU A 800 -21.95 -31.16 51.45
C GLU A 800 -22.58 -29.96 52.18
N ALA A 801 -23.87 -30.01 52.52
CA ALA A 801 -24.55 -28.97 53.31
C ALA A 801 -23.96 -28.83 54.72
N HIS A 802 -23.38 -29.91 55.25
CA HIS A 802 -22.62 -29.94 56.51
C HIS A 802 -21.13 -29.62 56.33
N ARG A 803 -20.74 -29.10 55.15
CA ARG A 803 -19.34 -28.78 54.78
C ARG A 803 -18.41 -29.98 54.82
N GLY A 804 -18.96 -31.18 54.69
CA GLY A 804 -18.22 -32.44 54.62
C GLY A 804 -18.01 -32.92 53.20
N THR A 805 -17.31 -34.05 53.07
CA THR A 805 -17.10 -34.74 51.80
C THR A 805 -17.45 -36.21 51.91
N ILE A 806 -17.99 -36.79 50.85
CA ILE A 806 -18.23 -38.22 50.69
C ILE A 806 -17.32 -38.80 49.60
N ALA A 807 -16.71 -39.95 49.87
CA ALA A 807 -15.90 -40.70 48.91
C ALA A 807 -16.31 -42.18 48.91
N VAL A 808 -16.05 -42.87 47.81
CA VAL A 808 -16.31 -44.29 47.65
C VAL A 808 -15.07 -45.00 47.10
N GLU A 809 -14.73 -46.14 47.68
CA GLU A 809 -13.72 -47.07 47.17
C GLU A 809 -14.41 -48.42 46.97
N SER A 810 -14.39 -48.96 45.76
CA SER A 810 -15.10 -50.20 45.45
C SER A 810 -14.47 -50.90 44.24
N SER A 811 -14.61 -52.22 44.20
CA SER A 811 -14.30 -53.02 43.01
C SER A 811 -15.29 -54.18 42.90
N LEU A 812 -15.69 -54.52 41.66
CA LEU A 812 -16.64 -55.59 41.39
C LEU A 812 -16.24 -56.89 42.09
N GLY A 813 -17.17 -57.46 42.85
CA GLY A 813 -17.01 -58.70 43.60
C GLY A 813 -16.29 -58.59 44.95
N ASN A 814 -15.73 -57.43 45.31
CA ASN A 814 -14.98 -57.24 46.56
C ASN A 814 -15.69 -56.31 47.56
N GLY A 815 -16.92 -55.89 47.26
CA GLY A 815 -17.69 -54.95 48.09
C GLY A 815 -17.30 -53.48 47.91
N SER A 816 -17.87 -52.63 48.76
CA SER A 816 -17.72 -51.16 48.68
C SER A 816 -17.42 -50.55 50.04
N CYS A 817 -16.70 -49.43 50.05
CA CYS A 817 -16.41 -48.65 51.25
C CYS A 817 -16.77 -47.17 51.01
N PHE A 818 -17.80 -46.69 51.71
CA PHE A 818 -18.20 -45.29 51.72
C PHE A 818 -17.54 -44.57 52.89
N THR A 819 -16.88 -43.45 52.61
CA THR A 819 -16.19 -42.62 53.61
C THR A 819 -16.86 -41.24 53.67
N LEU A 820 -17.46 -40.90 54.80
CA LEU A 820 -17.96 -39.56 55.12
C LEU A 820 -16.94 -38.81 55.96
N THR A 821 -16.66 -37.56 55.62
CA THR A 821 -15.76 -36.68 56.39
C THR A 821 -16.52 -35.43 56.80
N LEU A 822 -16.72 -35.22 58.09
CA LEU A 822 -17.47 -34.09 58.66
C LEU A 822 -16.54 -33.23 59.53
N PRO A 823 -16.48 -31.91 59.33
CA PRO A 823 -15.58 -31.03 60.10
C PRO A 823 -16.04 -30.91 61.56
N LEU A 824 -15.10 -30.98 62.51
CA LEU A 824 -15.38 -30.82 63.94
C LEU A 824 -15.72 -29.35 64.29
N ALA A 825 -16.64 -29.17 65.24
CA ALA A 825 -16.97 -27.88 65.82
C ALA A 825 -15.79 -27.38 66.68
N GLY A 826 -15.15 -26.29 66.26
CA GLY A 826 -14.00 -25.70 66.98
C GLY A 826 -12.79 -25.32 66.12
N THR A 827 -12.81 -25.63 64.82
CA THR A 827 -11.66 -25.38 63.94
C THR A 827 -11.97 -24.51 62.74
N HIS A 828 -12.67 -23.42 63.01
CA HIS A 828 -12.61 -22.25 62.15
C HIS A 828 -11.42 -21.38 62.60
N THR A 829 -10.26 -21.59 61.98
CA THR A 829 -9.27 -20.51 61.83
C THR A 829 -9.09 -20.22 60.33
N LYS A 830 -9.78 -19.16 59.92
CA LYS A 830 -9.75 -18.40 58.65
C LYS A 830 -10.03 -19.12 57.34
#